data_AF-A0AA36N228-F1
#
_entry.id   AF-A0AA36N228-F1
#
_cell.length_a   1.000
_cell.length_b   1.000
_cell.length_c   1.000
_cell.angle_alpha   90.00
_cell.angle_beta   90.00
_cell.angle_gamma   90.00
#
_symmetry.space_group_name_H-M   'P 1'
#
loop_
_entity.id
_entity.type
_entity.pdbx_description
1 polymer ?
#
loop_
_entity_poly.entity_id
_entity_poly.type
_entity_poly.pdbx_seq_one_letter_code
_entity_poly.pdbx_strand_id
1 'polypeptide(L)'
;MMALRTLLLVPVLCASGASCDAGNCAASSAALLQRQSRQGLSQILSDGDAELDRHSKEYQAPAGESLYGPDFTGLTQMEGRFDFTYDPAVYDPATYNGSQADVLALQKHMAEVMKMSLAALVGSGVQPNDINVQYLSETPTSPQGTCVFHFLCPLTTSPLILAHSMNQITGATLKSELEALATSSNIDPAPFQFQPADVVASYAVMSTSTPAATTYSAATSSQSGSDGTGDSLYGGGSDGSGESLYGSFESTVEGSFVLSYDATALNDTAAAMLQALGEAPLKTALTGLVGHGIKPDAIKLQVVPIMPSATPVLLQRNAGEIKIIFTFACASDLAAQISSALAQSTDAGLSSAISHVFVKMGIDPAPRISVSYLAVTWFVGTTATATTTFATATTTTSRTYTLEDIHPCDSFHEFMPDSLMSDHGWCDMTTQSNISEFACTSAGCSAMGYPDSPYCYCETKQACTAANLTYKYHTCKDEMSAYTHGEYPALIIHAREKQSCDGVETTWSQNLGDALEWPARKCCKSWPKTLCKPNATLATPCKDRSDFLATAKISEGRTCMDMLKELWDDYKILENASSTGCGAAMTWGTALADWVPQEARQCCGSYPATVCDPHLKPVSICKAEADFQPESVMHEWCQSNSSQHAETREACRRLGGNWTKYTCAEHVKYFDAQMHKALNQAHDTDTCAGVDVYGQPLLDHIRWPAQKCCSSYPASVCDKHAVKMDPCKSKEDFLAHHTMHQWCHFDHPPRPEDCSHHCGSDCHCASRGPCEALNGTWKEETCGYVFDHLDMETHKMLQTASESETCEGTDLHGQSLAQWVLPYAQQCCASYPASVCDKGLVRMTPCKDEGDFKPSTVMHAHCDFKSTFPEASVCNAQPGCSGWENHCYCQTEEGCRALGATWTAHTCQDEQMQWDVSMHQVLQEAAAAGSCDGLDMWGQALSSAISYAAQTCCASTPATVCDPTAKSMTPCSSADTFTKDKVMYAWCDLYSSTTTPEASVCNAQEGCYGDVGWCHCEQQSGCEALNGTWTAWTCAQEVDLWRPEQHKLLHTAEMNGTCKDHELQGYRAEDMVSYPAMQCCSDFPKTLCHPAVQNMTPCLRKQDFLANKTRYSWCNLYPSPNATDCAAHGCVAHGDSWCECTTESSCTAAGGSFFKETCASEISWWAPGTHKGVEEAIQKGSCSGVNGQYGSIDASVDWVGGECCSTGKSVCQELAAR
;
A
#
# COMPACT_ATOMS: atom_id res chain seq x y z
N MET A 1 43.56 0.30 -53.95
CA MET A 1 44.72 -0.62 -53.95
C MET A 1 44.47 -1.70 -52.90
N MET A 2 44.73 -2.98 -53.22
CA MET A 2 44.83 -4.17 -52.33
C MET A 2 43.75 -4.41 -51.24
N ALA A 3 43.26 -5.62 -50.97
CA ALA A 3 43.32 -6.91 -51.69
C ALA A 3 42.46 -7.97 -50.96
N LEU A 4 41.66 -8.77 -51.71
CA LEU A 4 41.30 -10.19 -51.44
C LEU A 4 40.54 -10.54 -50.12
N ARG A 5 39.76 -11.63 -49.97
CA ARG A 5 39.50 -12.81 -50.83
C ARG A 5 38.14 -13.49 -50.54
N THR A 6 37.63 -14.20 -51.54
CA THR A 6 36.42 -15.07 -51.54
C THR A 6 36.67 -16.49 -51.02
N LEU A 7 35.68 -17.14 -50.37
CA LEU A 7 35.29 -18.58 -50.51
C LEU A 7 34.05 -18.87 -49.61
N LEU A 8 32.85 -19.25 -50.08
CA LEU A 8 32.34 -20.48 -50.74
C LEU A 8 32.21 -21.74 -49.85
N LEU A 9 30.96 -22.19 -49.58
CA LEU A 9 30.54 -23.61 -49.61
C LEU A 9 28.98 -23.78 -49.54
N VAL A 10 28.48 -24.83 -50.21
CA VAL A 10 27.09 -25.20 -50.59
C VAL A 10 27.14 -26.72 -50.94
N PRO A 11 26.07 -27.57 -51.08
CA PRO A 11 24.76 -27.79 -50.40
C PRO A 11 24.62 -29.26 -49.83
N VAL A 12 23.40 -29.81 -49.60
CA VAL A 12 22.82 -31.04 -50.25
C VAL A 12 21.52 -31.61 -49.58
N LEU A 13 20.42 -31.53 -50.35
CA LEU A 13 19.29 -32.47 -50.64
C LEU A 13 18.69 -33.52 -49.65
N CYS A 14 17.36 -33.42 -49.49
CA CYS A 14 16.26 -34.39 -49.70
C CYS A 14 16.43 -35.93 -49.49
N ALA A 15 15.46 -36.57 -48.81
CA ALA A 15 14.36 -37.39 -49.41
C ALA A 15 13.86 -38.61 -48.57
N SER A 16 12.55 -38.67 -48.30
CA SER A 16 11.65 -39.86 -48.38
C SER A 16 10.25 -39.50 -47.83
N GLY A 17 9.12 -40.04 -48.30
CA GLY A 17 8.91 -40.93 -49.45
C GLY A 17 7.84 -42.01 -49.25
N ALA A 18 6.55 -41.66 -49.12
CA ALA A 18 5.42 -42.60 -49.17
C ALA A 18 4.12 -41.90 -49.64
N SER A 19 3.15 -42.68 -50.15
CA SER A 19 2.16 -42.23 -51.15
C SER A 19 0.69 -42.25 -50.70
N CYS A 20 -0.11 -41.34 -51.28
CA CYS A 20 -1.53 -41.40 -51.63
C CYS A 20 -2.53 -42.17 -50.73
N ASP A 21 -3.57 -41.47 -50.26
CA ASP A 21 -4.88 -41.63 -50.91
C ASP A 21 -5.82 -40.42 -50.67
N ALA A 22 -6.85 -40.27 -51.51
CA ALA A 22 -7.75 -39.11 -51.50
C ALA A 22 -9.08 -39.38 -50.76
N GLY A 23 -9.60 -38.39 -50.02
CA GLY A 23 -10.96 -38.47 -49.47
C GLY A 23 -11.38 -37.32 -48.55
N ASN A 24 -12.29 -36.47 -49.04
CA ASN A 24 -13.22 -35.61 -48.30
C ASN A 24 -12.69 -34.73 -47.14
N CYS A 25 -12.64 -33.41 -47.37
CA CYS A 25 -13.43 -32.42 -46.60
C CYS A 25 -13.22 -30.99 -47.13
N ALA A 26 -13.87 -30.66 -48.25
CA ALA A 26 -13.92 -29.31 -48.80
C ALA A 26 -15.37 -28.91 -49.14
N ALA A 27 -16.27 -29.04 -48.16
CA ALA A 27 -17.66 -28.58 -48.25
C ALA A 27 -18.34 -28.49 -46.87
N SER A 28 -18.20 -27.36 -46.17
CA SER A 28 -19.14 -26.82 -45.14
C SER A 28 -18.51 -25.62 -44.42
N SER A 29 -18.71 -24.40 -44.93
CA SER A 29 -18.58 -23.11 -44.19
C SER A 29 -18.89 -21.88 -45.05
N ALA A 30 -18.65 -21.93 -46.37
CA ALA A 30 -18.77 -20.78 -47.28
C ALA A 30 -20.20 -20.44 -47.74
N ALA A 31 -21.22 -20.55 -46.86
CA ALA A 31 -22.63 -20.41 -47.27
C ALA A 31 -23.58 -19.72 -46.27
N LEU A 32 -23.08 -19.07 -45.20
CA LEU A 32 -23.96 -18.38 -44.22
C LEU A 32 -23.57 -16.92 -43.85
N LEU A 33 -22.57 -16.32 -44.50
CA LEU A 33 -22.15 -14.93 -44.27
C LEU A 33 -22.07 -14.10 -45.57
N GLN A 34 -23.09 -14.22 -46.43
CA GLN A 34 -23.21 -13.38 -47.63
C GLN A 34 -24.66 -12.92 -47.90
N ARG A 35 -25.42 -12.62 -46.84
CA ARG A 35 -26.82 -12.19 -46.99
C ARG A 35 -27.39 -11.27 -45.89
N GLN A 36 -26.60 -10.35 -45.33
CA GLN A 36 -27.14 -9.36 -44.38
C GLN A 36 -26.45 -7.98 -44.32
N SER A 37 -25.77 -7.53 -45.39
CA SER A 37 -25.18 -6.17 -45.50
C SER A 37 -25.58 -5.40 -46.77
N ARG A 38 -26.72 -5.73 -47.39
CA ARG A 38 -27.30 -4.96 -48.51
C ARG A 38 -28.70 -4.45 -48.19
N GLN A 39 -28.78 -3.45 -47.30
CA GLN A 39 -29.87 -2.48 -47.20
C GLN A 39 -29.47 -1.43 -46.14
N GLY A 40 -29.16 -0.20 -46.56
CA GLY A 40 -28.83 0.89 -45.64
C GLY A 40 -27.58 1.72 -45.98
N LEU A 41 -27.44 2.17 -47.24
CA LEU A 41 -26.68 3.37 -47.63
C LEU A 41 -26.91 3.63 -49.12
N SER A 42 -27.93 4.43 -49.42
CA SER A 42 -28.25 4.92 -50.76
C SER A 42 -28.55 6.42 -50.70
N GLN A 43 -27.55 7.18 -50.25
CA GLN A 43 -27.49 8.64 -50.34
C GLN A 43 -26.03 9.07 -50.21
N ILE A 44 -25.66 10.18 -50.85
CA ILE A 44 -24.28 10.64 -51.10
C ILE A 44 -23.57 9.87 -52.24
N LEU A 45 -24.02 10.12 -53.47
CA LEU A 45 -23.20 10.13 -54.69
C LEU A 45 -23.83 11.09 -55.71
N SER A 46 -23.20 12.24 -55.92
CA SER A 46 -23.19 13.08 -57.14
C SER A 46 -22.50 14.42 -56.83
N ASP A 47 -21.48 14.93 -57.53
CA ASP A 47 -20.58 14.46 -58.61
C ASP A 47 -19.26 15.30 -58.49
N GLY A 48 -18.10 14.95 -59.03
CA GLY A 48 -17.74 13.73 -59.77
C GLY A 48 -16.26 13.66 -60.22
N ASP A 49 -15.82 12.42 -60.45
CA ASP A 49 -14.92 11.96 -61.53
C ASP A 49 -13.57 12.65 -61.84
N ALA A 50 -12.54 12.31 -61.05
CA ALA A 50 -11.14 12.24 -61.51
C ALA A 50 -10.29 11.13 -60.83
N GLU A 51 -10.90 10.07 -60.28
CA GLU A 51 -10.23 9.18 -59.31
C GLU A 51 -10.64 7.69 -59.40
N LEU A 52 -10.76 7.12 -60.62
CA LEU A 52 -11.02 5.68 -60.80
C LEU A 52 -10.00 4.89 -61.65
N ASP A 53 -8.92 5.53 -62.13
CA ASP A 53 -7.79 4.84 -62.81
C ASP A 53 -6.47 4.91 -62.01
N ARG A 54 -6.50 5.51 -60.80
CA ARG A 54 -5.31 5.81 -59.96
C ARG A 54 -4.96 4.74 -58.91
N HIS A 55 -5.73 3.64 -58.80
CA HIS A 55 -5.57 2.65 -57.73
C HIS A 55 -5.35 1.19 -58.16
N SER A 56 -4.87 0.92 -59.40
CA SER A 56 -4.53 -0.44 -59.82
C SER A 56 -3.04 -0.68 -60.16
N LYS A 57 -2.15 0.31 -59.98
CA LYS A 57 -0.73 0.20 -60.36
C LYS A 57 0.23 1.00 -59.46
N GLU A 58 0.32 0.64 -58.19
CA GLU A 58 1.56 0.78 -57.40
C GLU A 58 1.37 0.11 -56.04
N TYR A 59 1.94 -1.09 -55.87
CA TYR A 59 2.35 -1.68 -54.58
C TYR A 59 3.15 -2.97 -54.85
N GLN A 60 4.47 -2.83 -54.99
CA GLN A 60 5.41 -3.95 -54.86
C GLN A 60 6.66 -3.50 -54.10
N ALA A 61 6.96 -4.27 -53.05
CA ALA A 61 8.13 -4.22 -52.15
C ALA A 61 8.20 -3.04 -51.15
N PRO A 62 8.95 -3.19 -50.02
CA PRO A 62 9.36 -4.42 -49.31
C PRO A 62 8.77 -4.49 -47.89
N ALA A 63 9.08 -5.56 -47.14
CA ALA A 63 8.55 -5.77 -45.80
C ALA A 63 9.35 -5.01 -44.71
N GLY A 64 8.63 -4.43 -43.75
CA GLY A 64 9.17 -4.06 -42.44
C GLY A 64 9.00 -2.59 -42.03
N GLU A 65 7.77 -2.16 -41.75
CA GLU A 65 7.49 -0.96 -40.92
C GLU A 65 6.08 -1.08 -40.31
N SER A 66 5.90 -0.57 -39.09
CA SER A 66 4.70 -0.76 -38.26
C SER A 66 3.88 0.51 -38.18
N LEU A 67 2.60 0.44 -38.55
CA LEU A 67 1.63 1.54 -38.44
C LEU A 67 0.66 1.27 -37.28
N TYR A 68 0.73 2.07 -36.22
CA TYR A 68 -0.39 2.24 -35.27
C TYR A 68 -0.40 3.68 -34.70
N GLY A 69 -1.45 4.43 -35.06
CA GLY A 69 -1.96 5.57 -34.32
C GLY A 69 -3.19 5.16 -33.49
N PRO A 70 -3.71 6.03 -32.61
CA PRO A 70 -4.51 5.62 -31.45
C PRO A 70 -5.99 5.35 -31.76
N ASP A 71 -6.57 4.46 -30.92
CA ASP A 71 -7.99 4.29 -30.52
C ASP A 71 -8.47 2.84 -30.53
N PHE A 72 -8.05 2.00 -29.57
CA PHE A 72 -8.80 0.80 -29.17
C PHE A 72 -8.40 0.29 -27.76
N THR A 73 -9.24 0.56 -26.75
CA THR A 73 -9.12 -0.08 -25.42
C THR A 73 -9.74 -1.48 -25.44
N GLY A 74 -8.90 -2.52 -25.43
CA GLY A 74 -9.36 -3.91 -25.53
C GLY A 74 -8.33 -4.96 -25.10
N LEU A 75 -7.58 -4.71 -24.03
CA LEU A 75 -6.61 -5.68 -23.50
C LEU A 75 -7.34 -6.91 -22.93
N THR A 76 -6.93 -8.10 -23.38
CA THR A 76 -7.42 -9.38 -22.83
C THR A 76 -6.38 -9.93 -21.85
N GLN A 77 -6.75 -10.01 -20.58
CA GLN A 77 -5.96 -10.68 -19.54
C GLN A 77 -6.25 -12.19 -19.59
N MET A 78 -5.20 -13.02 -19.54
CA MET A 78 -5.35 -14.46 -19.35
C MET A 78 -4.87 -14.87 -17.95
N GLU A 79 -5.54 -15.88 -17.39
CA GLU A 79 -5.17 -16.52 -16.12
C GLU A 79 -5.02 -18.03 -16.37
N GLY A 80 -3.99 -18.63 -15.78
CA GLY A 80 -3.79 -20.08 -15.78
C GLY A 80 -3.35 -20.59 -14.41
N ARG A 81 -3.62 -21.86 -14.15
CA ARG A 81 -3.35 -22.53 -12.88
C ARG A 81 -2.63 -23.87 -13.10
N PHE A 82 -1.60 -24.13 -12.29
CA PHE A 82 -0.96 -25.43 -12.17
C PHE A 82 -0.90 -25.85 -10.70
N ASP A 83 -1.39 -27.04 -10.40
CA ASP A 83 -1.27 -27.67 -9.08
C ASP A 83 -0.17 -28.74 -9.12
N PHE A 84 0.65 -28.83 -8.06
CA PHE A 84 1.67 -29.88 -7.94
C PHE A 84 1.75 -30.43 -6.52
N THR A 85 2.44 -31.57 -6.38
CA THR A 85 2.64 -32.27 -5.10
C THR A 85 4.10 -32.70 -5.00
N TYR A 86 4.70 -32.61 -3.82
CA TYR A 86 6.03 -33.15 -3.52
C TYR A 86 5.97 -34.14 -2.35
N ASP A 87 6.96 -35.04 -2.23
CA ASP A 87 6.97 -36.04 -1.16
C ASP A 87 7.64 -35.46 0.11
N PRO A 88 6.88 -35.22 1.21
CA PRO A 88 7.45 -34.69 2.43
C PRO A 88 8.37 -35.69 3.16
N ALA A 89 8.34 -36.99 2.83
CA ALA A 89 9.24 -37.97 3.45
C ALA A 89 10.70 -37.83 3.00
N VAL A 90 10.96 -37.09 1.91
CA VAL A 90 12.32 -36.69 1.48
C VAL A 90 12.79 -35.42 2.21
N TYR A 91 11.85 -34.69 2.82
CA TYR A 91 12.07 -33.48 3.63
C TYR A 91 11.79 -33.76 5.12
N ASP A 92 12.44 -34.77 5.70
CA ASP A 92 12.46 -34.95 7.16
C ASP A 92 13.29 -33.81 7.80
N PRO A 93 12.69 -32.91 8.63
CA PRO A 93 13.41 -31.82 9.28
C PRO A 93 14.54 -32.28 10.21
N ALA A 94 14.56 -33.55 10.61
CA ALA A 94 15.66 -34.13 11.40
C ALA A 94 16.92 -34.43 10.57
N THR A 95 16.85 -34.38 9.24
CA THR A 95 17.99 -34.69 8.34
C THR A 95 18.30 -33.62 7.29
N TYR A 96 17.36 -32.74 6.97
CA TYR A 96 17.56 -31.63 6.05
C TYR A 96 18.01 -30.35 6.78
N ASN A 97 19.27 -29.93 6.59
CA ASN A 97 19.88 -28.76 7.24
C ASN A 97 19.50 -27.40 6.63
N GLY A 98 18.54 -27.34 5.71
CA GLY A 98 18.10 -26.08 5.09
C GLY A 98 17.19 -25.27 6.02
N SER A 99 17.39 -23.95 6.02
CA SER A 99 16.55 -22.99 6.72
C SER A 99 15.22 -22.75 5.99
N GLN A 100 14.26 -22.11 6.66
CA GLN A 100 13.02 -21.64 6.03
C GLN A 100 13.30 -20.67 4.86
N ALA A 101 14.43 -19.95 4.89
CA ALA A 101 14.86 -19.08 3.79
C ALA A 101 15.26 -19.86 2.53
N ASP A 102 15.77 -21.10 2.67
CA ASP A 102 16.15 -21.94 1.53
C ASP A 102 14.91 -22.47 0.77
N VAL A 103 13.83 -22.78 1.50
CA VAL A 103 12.52 -23.15 0.91
C VAL A 103 11.89 -21.96 0.19
N LEU A 104 11.94 -20.76 0.78
CA LEU A 104 11.49 -19.52 0.15
C LEU A 104 12.33 -19.13 -1.08
N ALA A 105 13.65 -19.32 -1.02
CA ALA A 105 14.55 -19.11 -2.15
C ALA A 105 14.23 -20.08 -3.30
N LEU A 106 13.96 -21.36 -2.99
CA LEU A 106 13.55 -22.37 -3.97
C LEU A 106 12.20 -22.03 -4.62
N GLN A 107 11.20 -21.61 -3.84
CA GLN A 107 9.90 -21.14 -4.36
C GLN A 107 10.06 -19.94 -5.30
N LYS A 108 10.88 -18.95 -4.91
CA LYS A 108 11.20 -17.79 -5.76
C LYS A 108 11.90 -18.22 -7.05
N HIS A 109 12.82 -19.18 -6.99
CA HIS A 109 13.52 -19.69 -8.17
C HIS A 109 12.58 -20.44 -9.12
N MET A 110 11.66 -21.25 -8.59
CA MET A 110 10.62 -21.92 -9.38
C MET A 110 9.70 -20.92 -10.11
N ALA A 111 9.33 -19.82 -9.45
CA ALA A 111 8.50 -18.77 -10.05
C ALA A 111 9.20 -18.10 -11.26
N GLU A 112 10.49 -17.74 -11.12
CA GLU A 112 11.27 -17.15 -12.22
C GLU A 112 11.48 -18.14 -13.38
N VAL A 113 11.73 -19.43 -13.08
CA VAL A 113 11.82 -20.48 -14.12
C VAL A 113 10.49 -20.60 -14.88
N MET A 114 9.35 -20.61 -14.19
CA MET A 114 8.03 -20.65 -14.85
C MET A 114 7.78 -19.43 -15.75
N LYS A 115 8.18 -18.21 -15.33
CA LYS A 115 8.10 -17.01 -16.19
C LYS A 115 8.91 -17.18 -17.48
N MET A 116 10.16 -17.62 -17.36
CA MET A 116 11.03 -17.82 -18.52
C MET A 116 10.50 -18.90 -19.48
N SER A 117 10.04 -20.04 -18.96
CA SER A 117 9.46 -21.11 -19.77
C SER A 117 8.15 -20.69 -20.44
N LEU A 118 7.27 -19.97 -19.74
CA LEU A 118 6.01 -19.47 -20.31
C LEU A 118 6.26 -18.43 -21.42
N ALA A 119 7.17 -17.48 -21.21
CA ALA A 119 7.54 -16.51 -22.26
C ALA A 119 8.10 -17.20 -23.52
N ALA A 120 8.97 -18.19 -23.34
CA ALA A 120 9.52 -18.99 -24.45
C ALA A 120 8.44 -19.80 -25.20
N LEU A 121 7.41 -20.29 -24.49
CA LEU A 121 6.29 -21.07 -25.06
C LEU A 121 5.22 -20.22 -25.74
N VAL A 122 4.96 -19.00 -25.25
CA VAL A 122 3.96 -18.07 -25.80
C VAL A 122 4.45 -17.39 -27.09
N GLY A 123 5.79 -17.31 -27.29
CA GLY A 123 6.41 -16.82 -28.52
C GLY A 123 6.88 -15.37 -28.41
N SER A 124 7.43 -14.84 -29.50
CA SER A 124 8.30 -13.65 -29.54
C SER A 124 7.63 -12.28 -29.31
N GLY A 125 6.60 -12.21 -28.46
CA GLY A 125 5.85 -10.99 -28.16
C GLY A 125 5.47 -10.81 -26.68
N VAL A 126 5.85 -11.74 -25.78
CA VAL A 126 5.65 -11.64 -24.33
C VAL A 126 7.00 -11.87 -23.65
N GLN A 127 7.49 -10.88 -22.90
CA GLN A 127 8.73 -11.01 -22.13
C GLN A 127 8.46 -11.73 -20.79
N PRO A 128 9.46 -12.38 -20.16
CA PRO A 128 9.28 -13.01 -18.84
C PRO A 128 8.75 -12.06 -17.76
N ASN A 129 9.07 -10.76 -17.88
CA ASN A 129 8.63 -9.72 -16.94
C ASN A 129 7.14 -9.36 -17.07
N ASP A 130 6.52 -9.65 -18.22
CA ASP A 130 5.10 -9.39 -18.49
C ASP A 130 4.18 -10.47 -17.89
N ILE A 131 4.77 -11.52 -17.30
CA ILE A 131 4.10 -12.67 -16.72
C ILE A 131 4.22 -12.61 -15.20
N ASN A 132 3.11 -12.30 -14.52
CA ASN A 132 3.04 -12.36 -13.07
C ASN A 132 2.71 -13.81 -12.64
N VAL A 133 3.54 -14.40 -11.79
CA VAL A 133 3.34 -15.77 -11.25
C VAL A 133 3.21 -15.67 -9.73
N GLN A 134 2.04 -16.03 -9.20
CA GLN A 134 1.75 -16.07 -7.78
C GLN A 134 1.74 -17.51 -7.26
N TYR A 135 2.40 -17.71 -6.12
CA TYR A 135 2.40 -18.99 -5.42
C TYR A 135 1.34 -18.98 -4.31
N LEU A 136 0.35 -19.86 -4.42
CA LEU A 136 -0.69 -20.06 -3.43
C LEU A 136 -0.43 -21.39 -2.70
N SER A 137 -0.04 -21.28 -1.43
CA SER A 137 -0.03 -22.39 -0.47
C SER A 137 -0.54 -21.89 0.86
N GLU A 138 -1.37 -22.69 1.53
CA GLU A 138 -1.95 -22.33 2.83
C GLU A 138 -0.91 -22.40 3.97
N THR A 139 0.19 -23.16 3.81
CA THR A 139 1.35 -23.15 4.72
C THR A 139 2.66 -23.58 4.02
N PRO A 140 3.86 -23.15 4.49
CA PRO A 140 5.15 -23.56 3.91
C PRO A 140 5.47 -25.06 3.96
N THR A 141 4.70 -25.84 4.74
CA THR A 141 4.89 -27.29 4.95
C THR A 141 3.81 -28.14 4.26
N SER A 142 2.89 -27.52 3.50
CA SER A 142 1.89 -28.27 2.73
C SER A 142 2.58 -29.04 1.60
N PRO A 143 2.39 -30.37 1.47
CA PRO A 143 2.94 -31.14 0.35
C PRO A 143 2.26 -30.83 -0.99
N GLN A 144 1.20 -30.01 -1.00
CA GLN A 144 0.49 -29.52 -2.18
C GLN A 144 0.65 -28.01 -2.30
N GLY A 145 0.94 -27.54 -3.51
CA GLY A 145 1.05 -26.11 -3.84
C GLY A 145 0.44 -25.79 -5.19
N THR A 146 -0.08 -24.57 -5.32
CA THR A 146 -0.73 -24.05 -6.52
C THR A 146 0.05 -22.86 -7.05
N CYS A 147 0.37 -22.85 -8.35
CA CYS A 147 0.87 -21.68 -9.06
C CYS A 147 -0.25 -21.11 -9.92
N VAL A 148 -0.56 -19.82 -9.75
CA VAL A 148 -1.45 -19.05 -10.63
C VAL A 148 -0.61 -18.06 -11.41
N PHE A 149 -0.88 -17.86 -12.69
CA PHE A 149 -0.16 -16.89 -13.51
C PHE A 149 -1.09 -16.04 -14.35
N HIS A 150 -0.73 -14.76 -14.50
CA HIS A 150 -1.48 -13.77 -15.27
C HIS A 150 -0.54 -13.04 -16.23
N PHE A 151 -1.01 -12.77 -17.45
CA PHE A 151 -0.36 -11.88 -18.40
C PHE A 151 -1.38 -11.23 -19.34
N LEU A 152 -0.98 -10.13 -19.98
CA LEU A 152 -1.79 -9.40 -20.94
C LEU A 152 -1.40 -9.84 -22.35
N CYS A 153 -2.37 -10.24 -23.18
CA CYS A 153 -2.08 -10.65 -24.56
C CYS A 153 -1.90 -9.44 -25.48
N PRO A 154 -0.82 -9.38 -26.29
CA PRO A 154 -0.73 -8.42 -27.39
C PRO A 154 -1.78 -8.75 -28.47
N LEU A 155 -2.47 -7.71 -28.96
CA LEU A 155 -3.64 -7.79 -29.86
C LEU A 155 -3.39 -8.52 -31.20
N THR A 156 -2.13 -8.78 -31.54
CA THR A 156 -1.71 -9.48 -32.75
C THR A 156 -1.91 -11.01 -32.70
N THR A 157 -2.16 -11.58 -31.52
CA THR A 157 -2.23 -13.05 -31.35
C THR A 157 -3.66 -13.53 -31.10
N SER A 158 -4.19 -14.37 -32.01
CA SER A 158 -5.54 -14.92 -31.86
C SER A 158 -5.67 -15.79 -30.58
N PRO A 159 -6.70 -15.57 -29.74
CA PRO A 159 -6.93 -16.38 -28.54
C PRO A 159 -7.03 -17.89 -28.81
N LEU A 160 -7.48 -18.29 -30.02
CA LEU A 160 -7.52 -19.69 -30.45
C LEU A 160 -6.12 -20.28 -30.72
N ILE A 161 -5.17 -19.47 -31.19
CA ILE A 161 -3.78 -19.90 -31.38
C ILE A 161 -3.10 -20.05 -30.01
N LEU A 162 -3.31 -19.09 -29.10
CA LEU A 162 -2.77 -19.17 -27.75
C LEU A 162 -3.33 -20.37 -26.97
N ALA A 163 -4.65 -20.57 -27.02
CA ALA A 163 -5.29 -21.75 -26.43
C ALA A 163 -4.79 -23.06 -27.04
N HIS A 164 -4.44 -23.09 -28.34
CA HIS A 164 -3.82 -24.26 -28.95
C HIS A 164 -2.40 -24.49 -28.42
N SER A 165 -1.56 -23.45 -28.34
CA SER A 165 -0.20 -23.54 -27.78
C SER A 165 -0.19 -23.96 -26.31
N MET A 166 -1.09 -23.42 -25.48
CA MET A 166 -1.22 -23.82 -24.07
C MET A 166 -1.67 -25.28 -23.93
N ASN A 167 -2.56 -25.78 -24.81
CA ASN A 167 -2.93 -27.19 -24.86
C ASN A 167 -1.79 -28.12 -25.36
N GLN A 168 -0.69 -27.58 -25.91
CA GLN A 168 0.52 -28.36 -26.21
C GLN A 168 1.51 -28.41 -25.04
N ILE A 169 1.29 -27.66 -23.95
CA ILE A 169 2.08 -27.76 -22.71
C ILE A 169 1.68 -29.04 -21.98
N THR A 170 2.27 -30.16 -22.39
CA THR A 170 2.12 -31.42 -21.64
C THR A 170 2.91 -31.36 -20.34
N GLY A 171 2.43 -32.02 -19.29
CA GLY A 171 3.19 -32.18 -18.04
C GLY A 171 4.56 -32.85 -18.24
N ALA A 172 4.76 -33.61 -19.33
CA ALA A 172 6.05 -34.19 -19.68
C ALA A 172 7.05 -33.13 -20.21
N THR A 173 6.59 -32.14 -20.98
CA THR A 173 7.42 -31.05 -21.50
C THR A 173 7.89 -30.13 -20.37
N LEU A 174 6.97 -29.74 -19.47
CA LEU A 174 7.29 -28.91 -18.32
C LEU A 174 8.26 -29.64 -17.37
N LYS A 175 8.05 -30.95 -17.17
CA LYS A 175 8.93 -31.80 -16.37
C LYS A 175 10.36 -31.87 -16.93
N SER A 176 10.56 -32.06 -18.25
CA SER A 176 11.92 -32.18 -18.80
C SER A 176 12.73 -30.89 -18.70
N GLU A 177 12.09 -29.72 -18.85
CA GLU A 177 12.75 -28.43 -18.64
C GLU A 177 13.12 -28.21 -17.16
N LEU A 178 12.22 -28.54 -16.24
CA LEU A 178 12.49 -28.46 -14.79
C LEU A 178 13.60 -29.44 -14.34
N GLU A 179 13.65 -30.65 -14.88
CA GLU A 179 14.73 -31.63 -14.61
C GLU A 179 16.08 -31.14 -15.17
N ALA A 180 16.10 -30.52 -16.36
CA ALA A 180 17.31 -29.94 -16.94
C ALA A 180 17.83 -28.73 -16.13
N LEU A 181 16.93 -27.89 -15.61
CA LEU A 181 17.27 -26.71 -14.80
C LEU A 181 17.63 -27.03 -13.35
N ALA A 182 17.02 -28.03 -12.72
CA ALA A 182 17.48 -28.55 -11.43
C ALA A 182 18.92 -29.06 -11.53
N THR A 183 19.22 -29.80 -12.62
CA THR A 183 20.56 -30.30 -12.94
C THR A 183 21.57 -29.17 -13.18
N SER A 184 21.19 -28.08 -13.88
CA SER A 184 22.10 -26.94 -14.10
C SER A 184 22.31 -26.07 -12.85
N SER A 185 21.34 -26.08 -11.92
CA SER A 185 21.37 -25.34 -10.66
C SER A 185 21.94 -26.14 -9.49
N ASN A 186 22.42 -27.36 -9.73
CA ASN A 186 23.04 -28.25 -8.74
C ASN A 186 22.09 -28.69 -7.61
N ILE A 187 20.78 -28.74 -7.89
CA ILE A 187 19.71 -29.19 -7.00
C ILE A 187 19.32 -30.62 -7.42
N ASP A 188 19.30 -31.57 -6.49
CA ASP A 188 18.86 -32.94 -6.79
C ASP A 188 17.35 -32.95 -7.14
N PRO A 189 16.94 -33.35 -8.36
CA PRO A 189 15.53 -33.39 -8.75
C PRO A 189 14.75 -34.56 -8.13
N ALA A 190 15.41 -35.52 -7.48
CA ALA A 190 14.77 -36.72 -6.90
C ALA A 190 13.57 -36.50 -5.95
N PRO A 191 13.44 -35.39 -5.18
CA PRO A 191 12.27 -35.17 -4.31
C PRO A 191 10.95 -34.88 -5.05
N PHE A 192 11.00 -34.52 -6.34
CA PHE A 192 9.86 -33.93 -7.05
C PHE A 192 9.15 -34.95 -7.97
N GLN A 193 8.11 -35.61 -7.45
CA GLN A 193 7.22 -36.46 -8.25
C GLN A 193 6.05 -35.67 -8.84
N PHE A 194 6.26 -35.08 -10.01
CA PHE A 194 5.20 -34.47 -10.81
C PHE A 194 4.15 -35.51 -11.26
N GLN A 195 3.00 -35.54 -10.57
CA GLN A 195 1.78 -36.19 -11.05
C GLN A 195 1.17 -35.33 -12.16
N PRO A 196 0.79 -35.89 -13.33
CA PRO A 196 0.10 -35.14 -14.37
C PRO A 196 -1.36 -34.91 -13.95
N ALA A 197 -1.62 -33.81 -13.24
CA ALA A 197 -2.97 -33.31 -12.99
C ALA A 197 -3.52 -32.60 -14.24
N ASP A 198 -4.85 -32.58 -14.39
CA ASP A 198 -5.53 -31.95 -15.53
C ASP A 198 -5.27 -30.44 -15.57
N VAL A 199 -4.71 -29.94 -16.67
CA VAL A 199 -4.51 -28.50 -16.90
C VAL A 199 -5.86 -27.86 -17.25
N VAL A 200 -6.52 -27.28 -16.25
CA VAL A 200 -7.82 -26.59 -16.44
C VAL A 200 -7.60 -25.14 -16.86
N ALA A 201 -7.45 -24.91 -18.16
CA ALA A 201 -7.45 -23.56 -18.73
C ALA A 201 -8.87 -22.96 -18.68
N SER A 202 -9.06 -21.96 -17.82
CA SER A 202 -10.32 -21.20 -17.69
C SER A 202 -10.15 -19.83 -18.32
N TYR A 203 -11.10 -19.38 -19.16
CA TYR A 203 -11.06 -18.06 -19.79
C TYR A 203 -12.17 -17.15 -19.27
N ALA A 204 -11.81 -15.92 -18.89
CA ALA A 204 -12.75 -14.87 -18.51
C ALA A 204 -12.51 -13.64 -19.39
N VAL A 205 -13.49 -13.28 -20.21
CA VAL A 205 -13.48 -12.04 -20.99
C VAL A 205 -14.23 -10.98 -20.19
N MET A 206 -13.50 -10.08 -19.52
CA MET A 206 -14.09 -8.94 -18.83
C MET A 206 -14.35 -7.81 -19.82
N SER A 207 -15.62 -7.46 -20.07
CA SER A 207 -15.98 -6.18 -20.66
C SER A 207 -16.35 -5.18 -19.58
N THR A 208 -15.87 -3.95 -19.70
CA THR A 208 -16.16 -2.86 -18.78
C THR A 208 -17.57 -2.30 -19.03
N SER A 209 -18.46 -2.47 -18.06
CA SER A 209 -19.71 -1.70 -17.99
C SER A 209 -20.12 -1.46 -16.53
N THR A 210 -20.85 -0.36 -16.31
CA THR A 210 -21.08 0.28 -15.01
C THR A 210 -21.96 -0.53 -14.03
N PRO A 211 -21.81 -0.31 -12.71
CA PRO A 211 -22.50 -1.11 -11.69
C PRO A 211 -23.96 -0.68 -11.48
N ALA A 212 -24.87 -1.66 -11.40
CA ALA A 212 -26.24 -1.47 -10.95
C ALA A 212 -26.65 -2.55 -9.93
N ALA A 213 -27.37 -2.14 -8.88
CA ALA A 213 -27.57 -2.93 -7.66
C ALA A 213 -28.92 -3.68 -7.58
N THR A 214 -28.95 -4.80 -6.86
CA THR A 214 -30.04 -5.32 -5.99
C THR A 214 -29.52 -6.58 -5.27
N THR A 215 -29.50 -6.82 -3.94
CA THR A 215 -30.35 -6.54 -2.75
C THR A 215 -31.47 -7.57 -2.48
N TYR A 216 -31.71 -7.88 -1.18
CA TYR A 216 -32.74 -8.73 -0.53
C TYR A 216 -32.39 -10.23 -0.28
N SER A 217 -32.63 -10.84 0.91
CA SER A 217 -33.22 -10.36 2.20
C SER A 217 -32.78 -11.17 3.45
N ALA A 218 -32.74 -10.48 4.61
CA ALA A 218 -33.36 -10.78 5.95
C ALA A 218 -33.50 -12.25 6.47
N ALA A 219 -33.38 -12.55 7.79
CA ALA A 219 -34.03 -11.90 8.95
C ALA A 219 -33.29 -12.24 10.29
N THR A 220 -32.83 -11.29 11.12
CA THR A 220 -33.44 -10.60 12.31
C THR A 220 -33.65 -11.35 13.65
N SER A 221 -33.01 -10.81 14.71
CA SER A 221 -33.41 -10.82 16.15
C SER A 221 -33.29 -12.16 16.93
N SER A 222 -33.14 -12.22 18.27
CA SER A 222 -33.34 -11.22 19.35
C SER A 222 -32.47 -11.48 20.63
N GLN A 223 -32.76 -10.78 21.73
CA GLN A 223 -31.91 -10.54 22.92
C GLN A 223 -31.91 -11.63 24.02
N SER A 224 -30.87 -11.56 24.87
CA SER A 224 -30.87 -11.75 26.36
C SER A 224 -31.23 -13.11 27.00
N GLY A 225 -30.50 -13.48 28.06
CA GLY A 225 -30.95 -14.48 29.05
C GLY A 225 -29.82 -15.14 29.84
N SER A 226 -29.78 -14.88 31.15
CA SER A 226 -28.79 -15.36 32.11
C SER A 226 -29.05 -16.78 32.67
N ASP A 227 -28.04 -17.28 33.41
CA ASP A 227 -28.11 -18.22 34.54
C ASP A 227 -28.50 -19.70 34.38
N GLY A 228 -27.60 -20.56 34.91
CA GLY A 228 -27.94 -21.36 36.09
C GLY A 228 -28.12 -22.88 35.95
N THR A 229 -27.21 -23.64 36.59
CA THR A 229 -27.41 -24.99 37.20
C THR A 229 -27.88 -26.15 36.28
N GLY A 230 -27.58 -27.42 36.50
CA GLY A 230 -26.91 -28.14 37.59
C GLY A 230 -27.32 -29.63 37.53
N ASP A 231 -26.47 -30.52 38.06
CA ASP A 231 -26.72 -31.92 38.45
C ASP A 231 -27.45 -32.94 37.54
N SER A 232 -26.67 -33.96 37.14
CA SER A 232 -26.84 -35.38 37.54
C SER A 232 -28.13 -36.16 37.22
N LEU A 233 -27.99 -37.31 36.51
CA LEU A 233 -28.20 -38.68 37.08
C LEU A 233 -28.39 -39.81 36.01
N TYR A 234 -27.87 -41.02 36.31
CA TYR A 234 -28.15 -42.36 35.71
C TYR A 234 -27.96 -42.52 34.16
N GLY A 235 -27.43 -43.60 33.56
CA GLY A 235 -27.16 -45.01 33.93
C GLY A 235 -27.59 -45.88 32.71
N GLY A 236 -27.07 -47.07 32.35
CA GLY A 236 -26.00 -47.97 32.82
C GLY A 236 -25.97 -49.27 31.94
N GLY A 237 -25.11 -50.25 32.26
CA GLY A 237 -24.98 -51.57 31.57
C GLY A 237 -24.08 -51.56 30.31
N SER A 238 -23.46 -52.65 29.82
CA SER A 238 -23.37 -54.09 30.20
C SER A 238 -22.39 -54.77 29.19
N ASP A 239 -21.70 -55.91 29.36
CA ASP A 239 -21.54 -56.93 30.42
C ASP A 239 -20.29 -57.82 30.10
N GLY A 240 -19.81 -58.71 30.99
CA GLY A 240 -18.72 -59.66 30.64
C GLY A 240 -18.20 -60.62 31.73
N SER A 241 -18.73 -61.85 31.76
CA SER A 241 -18.36 -63.08 32.50
C SER A 241 -16.85 -63.38 32.77
N GLY A 242 -16.46 -64.19 33.78
CA GLY A 242 -17.27 -64.92 34.79
C GLY A 242 -16.53 -66.05 35.55
N GLU A 243 -17.32 -66.94 36.16
CA GLU A 243 -17.02 -68.19 36.91
C GLU A 243 -16.39 -68.14 38.33
N SER A 244 -16.72 -69.18 39.13
CA SER A 244 -16.66 -69.19 40.61
C SER A 244 -15.99 -70.44 41.17
N LEU A 245 -15.46 -70.38 42.39
CA LEU A 245 -15.32 -71.55 43.28
C LEU A 245 -15.52 -71.18 44.76
N TYR A 246 -16.22 -72.07 45.49
CA TYR A 246 -16.52 -71.95 46.92
C TYR A 246 -15.30 -72.27 47.81
N GLY A 247 -15.15 -71.56 48.93
CA GLY A 247 -14.14 -71.82 49.97
C GLY A 247 -14.60 -71.32 51.35
N SER A 248 -14.16 -71.98 52.43
CA SER A 248 -14.60 -71.75 53.81
C SER A 248 -14.15 -70.43 54.43
N PHE A 249 -15.00 -69.83 55.27
CA PHE A 249 -14.70 -68.58 55.99
C PHE A 249 -13.71 -68.80 57.15
N GLU A 250 -12.55 -68.14 57.08
CA GLU A 250 -11.66 -67.90 58.22
C GLU A 250 -11.57 -66.39 58.50
N SER A 251 -11.82 -65.98 59.74
CA SER A 251 -11.62 -64.60 60.18
C SER A 251 -10.12 -64.28 60.30
N THR A 252 -9.65 -63.34 59.48
CA THR A 252 -8.26 -62.88 59.49
C THR A 252 -8.20 -61.49 60.11
N VAL A 253 -7.25 -61.27 61.02
CA VAL A 253 -6.94 -59.93 61.54
C VAL A 253 -5.68 -59.43 60.84
N GLU A 254 -5.77 -58.26 60.22
CA GLU A 254 -4.65 -57.55 59.61
C GLU A 254 -4.34 -56.30 60.43
N GLY A 255 -3.07 -56.11 60.75
CA GLY A 255 -2.56 -54.88 61.35
C GLY A 255 -1.32 -54.42 60.59
N SER A 256 -1.10 -53.12 60.56
CA SER A 256 0.12 -52.55 59.99
C SER A 256 0.64 -51.37 60.80
N PHE A 257 1.95 -51.21 60.83
CA PHE A 257 2.63 -50.01 61.28
C PHE A 257 3.63 -49.54 60.21
N VAL A 258 3.85 -48.23 60.14
CA VAL A 258 4.81 -47.60 59.23
C VAL A 258 6.03 -47.18 60.04
N LEU A 259 7.22 -47.37 59.46
CA LEU A 259 8.50 -46.95 60.02
C LEU A 259 9.17 -45.99 59.02
N SER A 260 9.25 -44.72 59.38
CA SER A 260 9.92 -43.67 58.60
C SER A 260 11.34 -43.44 59.16
N TYR A 261 12.36 -43.38 58.29
CA TYR A 261 13.76 -43.22 58.69
C TYR A 261 14.56 -42.34 57.72
N ASP A 262 15.64 -41.73 58.22
CA ASP A 262 16.59 -40.95 57.40
C ASP A 262 17.52 -41.89 56.63
N ALA A 263 17.57 -41.75 55.30
CA ALA A 263 18.26 -42.69 54.42
C ALA A 263 19.79 -42.54 54.40
N THR A 264 20.38 -41.54 55.07
CA THR A 264 21.82 -41.20 54.91
C THR A 264 22.82 -42.18 55.54
N ALA A 265 22.37 -43.26 56.19
CA ALA A 265 23.24 -44.22 56.91
C ALA A 265 23.10 -45.71 56.49
N LEU A 266 22.37 -46.04 55.42
CA LEU A 266 22.05 -47.44 55.06
C LEU A 266 22.48 -47.78 53.63
N ASN A 267 23.56 -48.57 53.51
CA ASN A 267 23.99 -49.19 52.25
C ASN A 267 23.15 -50.45 51.94
N ASP A 268 23.12 -50.90 50.69
CA ASP A 268 22.24 -51.96 50.14
C ASP A 268 22.26 -53.30 50.89
N THR A 269 23.29 -53.55 51.70
CA THR A 269 23.38 -54.71 52.61
C THR A 269 22.27 -54.73 53.68
N ALA A 270 21.73 -53.56 54.06
CA ALA A 270 20.85 -53.44 55.22
C ALA A 270 19.40 -53.93 54.98
N ALA A 271 18.85 -53.77 53.77
CA ALA A 271 17.52 -54.27 53.43
C ALA A 271 17.46 -55.81 53.50
N ALA A 272 18.50 -56.48 52.99
CA ALA A 272 18.66 -57.93 53.11
C ALA A 272 18.88 -58.39 54.57
N MET A 273 19.59 -57.61 55.39
CA MET A 273 19.76 -57.90 56.82
C MET A 273 18.47 -57.71 57.63
N LEU A 274 17.65 -56.70 57.33
CA LEU A 274 16.32 -56.52 57.96
C LEU A 274 15.39 -57.70 57.66
N GLN A 275 15.40 -58.20 56.43
CA GLN A 275 14.58 -59.35 56.02
C GLN A 275 15.05 -60.68 56.65
N ALA A 276 16.36 -60.84 56.89
CA ALA A 276 16.94 -62.07 57.43
C ALA A 276 17.10 -62.12 58.98
N LEU A 277 17.29 -60.97 59.65
CA LEU A 277 17.54 -60.90 61.10
C LEU A 277 16.35 -60.37 61.91
N GLY A 278 15.41 -59.65 61.27
CA GLY A 278 14.26 -59.04 61.96
C GLY A 278 13.10 -59.99 62.23
N GLU A 279 12.87 -61.01 61.39
CA GLU A 279 11.62 -61.77 61.39
C GLU A 279 11.38 -62.58 62.68
N ALA A 280 12.36 -63.36 63.14
CA ALA A 280 12.20 -64.20 64.33
C ALA A 280 12.10 -63.40 65.66
N PRO A 281 12.92 -62.36 65.92
CA PRO A 281 12.75 -61.50 67.09
C PRO A 281 11.41 -60.75 67.08
N LEU A 282 10.97 -60.23 65.92
CA LEU A 282 9.74 -59.46 65.80
C LEU A 282 8.50 -60.35 65.98
N LYS A 283 8.47 -61.56 65.40
CA LYS A 283 7.41 -62.57 65.67
C LYS A 283 7.37 -62.97 67.14
N THR A 284 8.52 -63.10 67.80
CA THR A 284 8.59 -63.41 69.23
C THR A 284 8.05 -62.27 70.08
N ALA A 285 8.39 -61.02 69.77
CA ALA A 285 7.88 -59.83 70.46
C ALA A 285 6.36 -59.68 70.28
N LEU A 286 5.85 -59.82 69.05
CA LEU A 286 4.41 -59.81 68.76
C LEU A 286 3.66 -60.94 69.48
N THR A 287 4.23 -62.14 69.53
CA THR A 287 3.66 -63.27 70.29
C THR A 287 3.57 -62.94 71.79
N GLY A 288 4.60 -62.30 72.35
CA GLY A 288 4.62 -61.85 73.74
C GLY A 288 3.61 -60.74 74.04
N LEU A 289 3.32 -59.86 73.07
CA LEU A 289 2.37 -58.76 73.20
C LEU A 289 0.90 -59.23 73.12
N VAL A 290 0.63 -60.31 72.38
CA VAL A 290 -0.75 -60.79 72.08
C VAL A 290 -1.21 -61.91 73.03
N GLY A 291 -0.31 -62.55 73.78
CA GLY A 291 -0.61 -63.24 75.05
C GLY A 291 -1.43 -64.55 75.02
N HIS A 292 -2.04 -64.94 73.89
CA HIS A 292 -3.04 -66.03 73.86
C HIS A 292 -2.74 -67.16 72.86
N GLY A 293 -1.60 -67.84 73.03
CA GLY A 293 -1.35 -69.16 72.42
C GLY A 293 -1.08 -69.18 70.91
N ILE A 294 -1.04 -68.02 70.25
CA ILE A 294 -0.55 -67.89 68.87
C ILE A 294 0.92 -68.28 68.85
N LYS A 295 1.32 -69.16 67.93
CA LYS A 295 2.73 -69.51 67.72
C LYS A 295 3.42 -68.45 66.85
N PRO A 296 4.71 -68.14 67.05
CA PRO A 296 5.43 -67.19 66.19
C PRO A 296 5.31 -67.52 64.70
N ASP A 297 5.35 -68.80 64.37
CA ASP A 297 5.18 -69.41 63.05
C ASP A 297 3.78 -69.27 62.43
N ALA A 298 2.76 -68.89 63.21
CA ALA A 298 1.42 -68.57 62.72
C ALA A 298 1.25 -67.09 62.30
N ILE A 299 2.22 -66.22 62.64
CA ILE A 299 2.23 -64.81 62.22
C ILE A 299 2.93 -64.73 60.85
N LYS A 300 2.23 -64.22 59.84
CA LYS A 300 2.82 -63.82 58.56
C LYS A 300 3.23 -62.36 58.65
N LEU A 301 4.47 -62.05 58.28
CA LEU A 301 4.99 -60.69 58.17
C LEU A 301 5.24 -60.38 56.69
N GLN A 302 4.74 -59.23 56.23
CA GLN A 302 5.02 -58.70 54.90
C GLN A 302 5.62 -57.29 55.06
N VAL A 303 6.85 -57.14 54.59
CA VAL A 303 7.56 -55.86 54.57
C VAL A 303 7.36 -55.25 53.18
N VAL A 304 6.67 -54.11 53.11
CA VAL A 304 6.35 -53.42 51.86
C VAL A 304 7.13 -52.10 51.82
N PRO A 305 8.08 -51.92 50.89
CA PRO A 305 8.67 -50.61 50.62
C PRO A 305 7.60 -49.71 50.01
N ILE A 306 7.36 -48.53 50.59
CA ILE A 306 6.48 -47.54 49.97
C ILE A 306 7.34 -46.76 48.96
N MET A 307 7.15 -47.02 47.66
CA MET A 307 7.72 -46.15 46.63
C MET A 307 6.81 -44.93 46.42
N PRO A 308 7.35 -43.70 46.41
CA PRO A 308 6.55 -42.50 46.19
C PRO A 308 6.00 -42.49 44.76
N SER A 309 4.68 -42.33 44.62
CA SER A 309 3.99 -42.26 43.33
C SER A 309 4.37 -40.97 42.59
N ALA A 310 4.72 -41.09 41.31
CA ALA A 310 5.28 -40.00 40.54
C ALA A 310 4.26 -38.90 40.19
N THR A 311 4.52 -37.68 40.64
CA THR A 311 4.14 -36.44 39.95
C THR A 311 5.22 -35.40 40.24
N PRO A 312 5.83 -34.74 39.23
CA PRO A 312 7.07 -34.02 39.45
C PRO A 312 6.86 -32.55 39.85
N VAL A 313 7.55 -32.09 40.90
CA VAL A 313 8.70 -31.17 40.78
C VAL A 313 9.44 -31.07 42.14
N LEU A 314 10.74 -31.36 42.07
CA LEU A 314 11.90 -31.01 42.93
C LEU A 314 11.64 -30.04 44.12
N LEU A 315 12.20 -30.22 45.33
CA LEU A 315 13.52 -30.75 45.71
C LEU A 315 13.49 -31.70 46.94
N GLN A 316 14.49 -32.59 47.05
CA GLN A 316 14.51 -33.74 47.96
C GLN A 316 15.12 -33.46 49.35
N ARG A 317 14.56 -34.10 50.39
CA ARG A 317 15.34 -34.81 51.41
C ARG A 317 14.80 -36.24 51.58
N ASN A 318 15.72 -37.19 51.70
CA ASN A 318 15.43 -38.62 51.55
C ASN A 318 14.97 -39.26 52.87
N ALA A 319 13.65 -39.28 53.10
CA ALA A 319 13.03 -40.17 54.08
C ALA A 319 12.56 -41.45 53.39
N GLY A 320 12.97 -42.61 53.92
CA GLY A 320 12.45 -43.92 53.50
C GLY A 320 11.30 -44.35 54.40
N GLU A 321 10.21 -44.85 53.83
CA GLU A 321 9.11 -45.46 54.59
C GLU A 321 8.98 -46.96 54.29
N ILE A 322 8.97 -47.76 55.36
CA ILE A 322 8.70 -49.19 55.30
C ILE A 322 7.39 -49.45 56.05
N LYS A 323 6.40 -50.01 55.35
CA LYS A 323 5.18 -50.53 55.97
C LYS A 323 5.38 -51.99 56.31
N ILE A 324 5.24 -52.35 57.58
CA ILE A 324 5.21 -53.75 58.01
C ILE A 324 3.77 -54.13 58.27
N ILE A 325 3.26 -55.07 57.48
CA ILE A 325 1.93 -55.67 57.60
C ILE A 325 2.10 -57.01 58.30
N PHE A 326 1.24 -57.31 59.27
CA PHE A 326 1.16 -58.63 59.88
C PHE A 326 -0.26 -59.19 59.81
N THR A 327 -0.36 -60.48 59.51
CA THR A 327 -1.61 -61.23 59.44
C THR A 327 -1.50 -62.57 60.17
N PHE A 328 -2.57 -62.94 60.85
CA PHE A 328 -2.77 -64.27 61.42
C PHE A 328 -4.26 -64.63 61.39
N ALA A 329 -4.55 -65.92 61.18
CA ALA A 329 -5.91 -66.45 61.23
C ALA A 329 -6.29 -66.74 62.70
N CYS A 330 -7.52 -66.39 63.10
CA CYS A 330 -8.02 -66.67 64.44
C CYS A 330 -9.53 -66.93 64.45
N ALA A 331 -9.99 -67.69 65.45
CA ALA A 331 -11.42 -67.87 65.69
C ALA A 331 -12.07 -66.54 66.09
N SER A 332 -13.34 -66.35 65.71
CA SER A 332 -14.06 -65.06 65.82
C SER A 332 -14.15 -64.48 67.23
N ASP A 333 -14.09 -65.34 68.25
CA ASP A 333 -14.09 -65.01 69.69
C ASP A 333 -12.71 -64.57 70.22
N LEU A 334 -11.63 -64.92 69.52
CA LEU A 334 -10.27 -64.50 69.85
C LEU A 334 -9.94 -63.12 69.26
N ALA A 335 -10.46 -62.79 68.07
CA ALA A 335 -10.23 -61.50 67.40
C ALA A 335 -10.63 -60.28 68.27
N ALA A 336 -11.76 -60.37 68.98
CA ALA A 336 -12.23 -59.31 69.88
C ALA A 336 -11.30 -59.10 71.09
N GLN A 337 -10.73 -60.16 71.64
CA GLN A 337 -9.80 -60.09 72.78
C GLN A 337 -8.48 -59.44 72.36
N ILE A 338 -7.96 -59.78 71.19
CA ILE A 338 -6.72 -59.21 70.65
C ILE A 338 -6.88 -57.72 70.35
N SER A 339 -8.03 -57.30 69.80
CA SER A 339 -8.32 -55.88 69.54
C SER A 339 -8.38 -55.07 70.84
N SER A 340 -8.96 -55.64 71.91
CA SER A 340 -8.96 -55.02 73.26
C SER A 340 -7.58 -54.98 73.92
N ALA A 341 -6.71 -55.96 73.66
CA ALA A 341 -5.36 -55.98 74.23
C ALA A 341 -4.45 -54.93 73.58
N LEU A 342 -4.54 -54.74 72.26
CA LEU A 342 -3.79 -53.71 71.53
C LEU A 342 -4.21 -52.30 71.95
N ALA A 343 -5.52 -52.04 72.09
CA ALA A 343 -6.05 -50.75 72.54
C ALA A 343 -5.71 -50.37 73.99
N GLN A 344 -5.25 -51.32 74.82
CA GLN A 344 -4.81 -51.09 76.20
C GLN A 344 -3.28 -51.03 76.35
N SER A 345 -2.51 -51.28 75.28
CA SER A 345 -1.06 -51.14 75.32
C SER A 345 -0.66 -49.66 75.21
N THR A 346 0.05 -49.16 76.21
CA THR A 346 0.58 -47.78 76.20
C THR A 346 1.75 -47.66 75.23
N ASP A 347 1.87 -46.55 74.48
CA ASP A 347 2.95 -46.30 73.51
C ASP A 347 4.35 -46.59 74.07
N ALA A 348 4.59 -46.28 75.35
CA ALA A 348 5.86 -46.55 76.03
C ALA A 348 6.27 -48.04 76.03
N GLY A 349 5.31 -48.96 76.10
CA GLY A 349 5.56 -50.41 76.11
C GLY A 349 5.93 -50.95 74.73
N LEU A 350 5.20 -50.52 73.69
CA LEU A 350 5.47 -50.92 72.31
C LEU A 350 6.77 -50.28 71.79
N SER A 351 7.00 -49.00 72.10
CA SER A 351 8.25 -48.29 71.83
C SER A 351 9.44 -48.97 72.51
N SER A 352 9.32 -49.33 73.81
CA SER A 352 10.38 -50.04 74.53
C SER A 352 10.73 -51.40 73.91
N ALA A 353 9.73 -52.19 73.49
CA ALA A 353 9.96 -53.47 72.85
C ALA A 353 10.68 -53.32 71.49
N ILE A 354 10.28 -52.33 70.69
CA ILE A 354 10.87 -52.04 69.37
C ILE A 354 12.32 -51.52 69.54
N SER A 355 12.56 -50.56 70.43
CA SER A 355 13.91 -50.08 70.75
C SER A 355 14.84 -51.21 71.23
N HIS A 356 14.33 -52.17 71.99
CA HIS A 356 15.13 -53.33 72.44
C HIS A 356 15.54 -54.25 71.29
N VAL A 357 14.78 -54.30 70.19
CA VAL A 357 15.16 -55.02 68.97
C VAL A 357 16.23 -54.24 68.20
N PHE A 358 16.07 -52.93 67.99
CA PHE A 358 17.06 -52.09 67.31
C PHE A 358 18.42 -52.07 68.03
N VAL A 359 18.42 -51.98 69.37
CA VAL A 359 19.65 -52.08 70.19
C VAL A 359 20.32 -53.46 70.03
N LYS A 360 19.56 -54.56 69.92
CA LYS A 360 20.13 -55.89 69.63
C LYS A 360 20.65 -56.04 68.20
N MET A 361 20.20 -55.21 67.27
CA MET A 361 20.71 -55.13 65.89
C MET A 361 21.92 -54.20 65.76
N GLY A 362 22.36 -53.55 66.84
CA GLY A 362 23.54 -52.67 66.85
C GLY A 362 23.30 -51.28 66.27
N ILE A 363 22.05 -50.83 66.20
CA ILE A 363 21.65 -49.52 65.66
C ILE A 363 21.41 -48.55 66.84
N ASP A 364 22.05 -47.38 66.79
CA ASP A 364 21.99 -46.36 67.85
C ASP A 364 20.61 -45.67 67.87
N PRO A 365 19.86 -45.67 69.00
CA PRO A 365 18.47 -45.22 69.02
C PRO A 365 18.33 -43.69 69.08
N ALA A 366 18.54 -43.04 67.93
CA ALA A 366 18.22 -41.62 67.72
C ALA A 366 17.43 -41.33 66.42
N PRO A 367 16.27 -41.98 66.21
CA PRO A 367 15.15 -41.31 65.52
C PRO A 367 13.82 -41.39 66.28
N ARG A 368 12.90 -40.44 66.00
CA ARG A 368 11.51 -40.50 66.50
C ARG A 368 10.75 -41.60 65.75
N ILE A 369 10.35 -42.66 66.45
CA ILE A 369 9.45 -43.68 65.91
C ILE A 369 8.01 -43.20 66.10
N SER A 370 7.29 -42.88 65.02
CA SER A 370 5.85 -42.66 65.07
C SER A 370 5.13 -43.97 64.72
N VAL A 371 4.41 -44.55 65.68
CA VAL A 371 3.64 -45.79 65.44
C VAL A 371 2.18 -45.42 65.20
N SER A 372 1.80 -45.30 63.95
CA SER A 372 0.39 -45.26 63.54
C SER A 372 -0.12 -46.70 63.39
N TYR A 373 -1.07 -47.12 64.24
CA TYR A 373 -1.75 -48.41 64.09
C TYR A 373 -3.13 -48.22 63.47
N LEU A 374 -3.48 -49.09 62.52
CA LEU A 374 -4.83 -49.23 61.99
C LEU A 374 -5.28 -50.67 62.23
N ALA A 375 -6.23 -50.86 63.15
CA ALA A 375 -6.83 -52.16 63.44
C ALA A 375 -8.17 -52.27 62.71
N VAL A 376 -8.18 -52.89 61.53
CA VAL A 376 -9.42 -53.08 60.75
C VAL A 376 -9.98 -54.48 61.04
N THR A 377 -11.05 -54.54 61.83
CA THR A 377 -11.84 -55.77 62.01
C THR A 377 -12.99 -55.79 61.00
N TRP A 378 -12.82 -56.59 59.94
CA TRP A 378 -13.86 -56.77 58.92
C TRP A 378 -14.97 -57.69 59.41
N PHE A 379 -16.03 -57.10 59.98
CA PHE A 379 -17.33 -57.77 60.10
C PHE A 379 -18.17 -57.45 58.87
N VAL A 380 -18.63 -58.50 58.15
CA VAL A 380 -19.52 -58.34 57.00
C VAL A 380 -20.94 -58.03 57.49
N GLY A 381 -21.23 -56.76 57.72
CA GLY A 381 -22.57 -56.26 58.04
C GLY A 381 -22.59 -55.05 58.96
N THR A 382 -23.10 -53.93 58.43
CA THR A 382 -23.38 -52.64 59.11
C THR A 382 -22.18 -51.75 59.46
N THR A 383 -22.42 -50.43 59.38
CA THR A 383 -21.44 -49.34 59.44
C THR A 383 -20.89 -49.09 60.84
N ALA A 384 -19.56 -48.98 60.97
CA ALA A 384 -18.88 -48.59 62.20
C ALA A 384 -18.31 -47.16 62.09
N THR A 385 -18.45 -46.38 63.16
CA THR A 385 -17.96 -44.99 63.26
C THR A 385 -16.55 -44.98 63.86
N ALA A 386 -15.58 -44.35 63.20
CA ALA A 386 -14.26 -44.14 63.77
C ALA A 386 -14.28 -42.97 64.76
N THR A 387 -13.64 -43.13 65.93
CA THR A 387 -13.49 -42.05 66.93
C THR A 387 -12.00 -41.79 67.16
N THR A 388 -11.52 -40.65 66.69
CA THR A 388 -10.13 -40.22 66.86
C THR A 388 -10.05 -39.26 68.04
N THR A 389 -9.16 -39.52 69.00
CA THR A 389 -8.94 -38.63 70.16
C THR A 389 -7.48 -38.23 70.21
N PHE A 390 -7.20 -36.93 70.09
CA PHE A 390 -5.88 -36.36 70.33
C PHE A 390 -5.91 -35.53 71.61
N ALA A 391 -4.92 -35.70 72.48
CA ALA A 391 -4.73 -34.88 73.66
C ALA A 391 -3.24 -34.59 73.85
N THR A 392 -2.86 -33.31 73.72
CA THR A 392 -1.50 -32.82 73.98
C THR A 392 -1.59 -31.77 75.08
N ALA A 393 -0.91 -32.00 76.19
CA ALA A 393 -0.85 -31.03 77.29
C ALA A 393 0.60 -30.58 77.50
N THR A 394 0.86 -29.30 77.30
CA THR A 394 2.17 -28.68 77.52
C THR A 394 2.00 -27.50 78.49
N THR A 395 2.48 -27.64 79.72
CA THR A 395 2.51 -26.54 80.70
C THR A 395 3.79 -25.73 80.54
N THR A 396 3.66 -24.52 80.00
CA THR A 396 4.76 -23.53 79.90
C THR A 396 4.50 -22.36 80.83
N THR A 397 5.47 -22.01 81.68
CA THR A 397 5.39 -20.82 82.54
C THR A 397 5.42 -19.54 81.70
N SER A 398 4.33 -18.77 81.71
CA SER A 398 4.20 -17.52 80.97
C SER A 398 5.18 -16.45 81.48
N ARG A 399 6.06 -16.00 80.59
CA ARG A 399 6.69 -14.67 80.65
C ARG A 399 5.94 -13.80 79.64
N THR A 400 5.47 -12.63 80.05
CA THR A 400 4.84 -11.67 79.13
C THR A 400 5.91 -10.94 78.34
N TYR A 401 5.75 -10.90 77.02
CA TYR A 401 6.63 -10.21 76.08
C TYR A 401 5.90 -9.01 75.47
N THR A 402 6.63 -7.94 75.18
CA THR A 402 6.09 -6.74 74.54
C THR A 402 6.37 -6.74 73.04
N LEU A 403 5.65 -5.90 72.30
CA LEU A 403 5.85 -5.73 70.85
C LEU A 403 7.27 -5.24 70.49
N GLU A 404 7.91 -4.50 71.41
CA GLU A 404 9.29 -4.01 71.28
C GLU A 404 10.32 -5.15 71.42
N ASP A 405 10.00 -6.22 72.14
CA ASP A 405 10.87 -7.40 72.27
C ASP A 405 10.86 -8.28 70.99
N ILE A 406 9.75 -8.27 70.24
CA ILE A 406 9.45 -9.31 69.23
C ILE A 406 9.15 -8.83 67.80
N HIS A 407 9.28 -7.55 67.49
CA HIS A 407 9.05 -7.07 66.11
C HIS A 407 10.04 -7.72 65.10
N PRO A 408 9.66 -7.88 63.81
CA PRO A 408 10.50 -8.57 62.82
C PRO A 408 11.59 -7.67 62.20
N CYS A 409 11.59 -6.38 62.52
CA CYS A 409 12.51 -5.37 61.97
C CYS A 409 13.87 -5.35 62.68
N ASP A 410 14.86 -4.77 61.99
CA ASP A 410 16.20 -4.48 62.53
C ASP A 410 16.13 -3.71 63.87
N SER A 411 15.38 -2.60 63.90
CA SER A 411 15.07 -1.84 65.13
C SER A 411 13.56 -1.51 65.25
N PHE A 412 13.09 -1.26 66.48
CA PHE A 412 11.67 -0.96 66.73
C PHE A 412 11.23 0.38 66.11
N HIS A 413 12.16 1.31 65.91
CA HIS A 413 11.89 2.56 65.19
C HIS A 413 11.56 2.34 63.70
N GLU A 414 12.01 1.24 63.11
CA GLU A 414 11.66 0.84 61.74
C GLU A 414 10.35 0.05 61.68
N PHE A 415 9.78 -0.35 62.82
CA PHE A 415 8.49 -1.04 62.86
C PHE A 415 7.33 -0.06 62.66
N MET A 416 6.45 -0.38 61.73
CA MET A 416 5.27 0.41 61.36
C MET A 416 4.01 -0.26 61.96
N PRO A 417 3.63 0.04 63.22
CA PRO A 417 2.55 -0.68 63.90
C PRO A 417 1.22 -0.62 63.17
N ASP A 418 0.90 0.51 62.54
CA ASP A 418 -0.39 0.75 61.90
C ASP A 418 -0.41 0.38 60.40
N SER A 419 0.69 -0.15 59.85
CA SER A 419 0.72 -0.66 58.46
C SER A 419 -0.17 -1.88 58.29
N LEU A 420 -0.82 -2.00 57.14
CA LEU A 420 -1.69 -3.13 56.82
C LEU A 420 -0.87 -4.35 56.42
N MET A 421 -1.19 -5.51 56.99
CA MET A 421 -0.56 -6.79 56.65
C MET A 421 -1.25 -7.52 55.51
N SER A 422 -2.56 -7.30 55.38
CA SER A 422 -3.39 -7.82 54.30
C SER A 422 -4.16 -6.66 53.68
N ASP A 423 -4.25 -6.67 52.35
CA ASP A 423 -5.01 -5.70 51.58
C ASP A 423 -6.53 -6.00 51.67
N HIS A 424 -6.88 -7.23 52.09
CA HIS A 424 -8.20 -7.64 52.57
C HIS A 424 -8.31 -7.44 54.09
N GLY A 425 -9.41 -6.84 54.54
CA GLY A 425 -9.81 -6.84 55.94
C GLY A 425 -10.56 -8.10 56.33
N TRP A 426 -10.78 -8.26 57.62
CA TRP A 426 -11.48 -9.37 58.26
C TRP A 426 -12.65 -8.85 59.09
N CYS A 427 -13.51 -9.75 59.57
CA CYS A 427 -14.69 -9.39 60.34
C CYS A 427 -14.55 -9.72 61.82
N ASP A 428 -14.47 -8.66 62.63
CA ASP A 428 -14.36 -8.78 64.07
C ASP A 428 -15.70 -9.15 64.72
N MET A 429 -15.74 -10.39 65.21
CA MET A 429 -16.87 -11.02 65.90
C MET A 429 -16.83 -10.86 67.42
N THR A 430 -15.88 -10.12 68.00
CA THR A 430 -15.84 -9.88 69.45
C THR A 430 -17.12 -9.24 70.00
N THR A 431 -17.97 -8.70 69.13
CA THR A 431 -19.31 -8.16 69.45
C THR A 431 -20.47 -9.16 69.38
N GLN A 432 -20.28 -10.36 68.80
CA GLN A 432 -21.32 -11.38 68.66
C GLN A 432 -20.76 -12.81 68.81
N SER A 433 -21.04 -13.46 69.95
CA SER A 433 -20.49 -14.78 70.29
C SER A 433 -21.17 -15.98 69.61
N ASN A 434 -22.13 -15.78 68.69
CA ASN A 434 -22.94 -16.84 68.10
C ASN A 434 -23.41 -16.48 66.67
N ILE A 435 -22.48 -16.32 65.72
CA ILE A 435 -22.83 -16.21 64.31
C ILE A 435 -22.86 -17.62 63.69
N SER A 436 -23.99 -17.99 63.10
CA SER A 436 -24.13 -19.24 62.35
C SER A 436 -23.40 -19.15 61.01
N GLU A 437 -22.84 -20.26 60.55
CA GLU A 437 -22.25 -20.45 59.21
C GLU A 437 -23.15 -19.93 58.07
N PHE A 438 -24.46 -20.15 58.19
CA PHE A 438 -25.47 -19.62 57.27
C PHE A 438 -25.49 -18.09 57.18
N ALA A 439 -25.23 -17.39 58.29
CA ALA A 439 -25.20 -15.92 58.33
C ALA A 439 -23.90 -15.34 57.75
N CYS A 440 -22.76 -16.04 57.87
CA CYS A 440 -21.55 -15.69 57.11
C CYS A 440 -21.80 -15.81 55.60
N THR A 441 -22.27 -16.99 55.16
CA THR A 441 -22.46 -17.29 53.73
C THR A 441 -23.55 -16.44 53.08
N SER A 442 -24.65 -16.17 53.80
CA SER A 442 -25.72 -15.24 53.36
C SER A 442 -25.22 -13.80 53.11
N ALA A 443 -24.14 -13.39 53.77
CA ALA A 443 -23.56 -12.06 53.62
C ALA A 443 -22.51 -11.97 52.49
N GLY A 444 -22.28 -13.06 51.74
CA GLY A 444 -21.22 -13.14 50.73
C GLY A 444 -19.84 -13.39 51.33
N CYS A 445 -19.77 -14.06 52.49
CA CYS A 445 -18.53 -14.34 53.22
C CYS A 445 -18.27 -15.84 53.32
N SER A 446 -17.00 -16.23 53.19
CA SER A 446 -16.56 -17.60 53.45
C SER A 446 -16.59 -17.88 54.95
N ALA A 447 -17.36 -18.86 55.39
CA ALA A 447 -17.24 -19.39 56.73
C ALA A 447 -15.98 -20.27 56.81
N MET A 448 -14.97 -19.86 57.58
CA MET A 448 -13.80 -20.67 57.86
C MET A 448 -13.48 -20.61 59.35
N GLY A 449 -13.10 -21.73 59.94
CA GLY A 449 -12.62 -21.75 61.31
C GLY A 449 -12.45 -23.15 61.83
N TYR A 450 -11.55 -23.29 62.80
CA TYR A 450 -11.45 -24.51 63.58
C TYR A 450 -12.75 -24.72 64.38
N PRO A 451 -13.13 -25.96 64.75
CA PRO A 451 -14.40 -26.24 65.44
C PRO A 451 -14.65 -25.41 66.70
N ASP A 452 -13.57 -24.95 67.34
CA ASP A 452 -13.59 -24.20 68.59
C ASP A 452 -13.60 -22.66 68.39
N SER A 453 -13.54 -22.16 67.16
CA SER A 453 -13.55 -20.71 66.81
C SER A 453 -13.95 -20.47 65.34
N PRO A 454 -15.26 -20.46 65.00
CA PRO A 454 -15.74 -20.20 63.63
C PRO A 454 -15.72 -18.71 63.28
N TYR A 455 -15.04 -18.29 62.20
CA TYR A 455 -15.01 -16.90 61.73
C TYR A 455 -15.60 -16.69 60.32
N CYS A 456 -16.22 -15.52 60.11
CA CYS A 456 -16.63 -15.08 58.77
C CYS A 456 -15.46 -14.34 58.08
N TYR A 457 -14.97 -14.86 56.96
CA TYR A 457 -14.03 -14.16 56.09
C TYR A 457 -14.80 -13.46 54.96
N CYS A 458 -14.90 -12.13 55.02
CA CYS A 458 -15.60 -11.32 54.03
C CYS A 458 -14.58 -10.46 53.26
N GLU A 459 -14.48 -10.61 51.94
CA GLU A 459 -13.53 -9.83 51.13
C GLU A 459 -13.81 -8.32 51.12
N THR A 460 -15.05 -7.91 51.40
CA THR A 460 -15.46 -6.51 51.39
C THR A 460 -16.05 -6.04 52.71
N LYS A 461 -15.83 -4.75 53.01
CA LYS A 461 -16.46 -4.05 54.15
C LYS A 461 -17.99 -4.12 54.11
N GLN A 462 -18.59 -4.14 52.91
CA GLN A 462 -20.05 -4.25 52.74
C GLN A 462 -20.56 -5.64 53.16
N ALA A 463 -19.93 -6.72 52.68
CA ALA A 463 -20.25 -8.09 53.10
C ALA A 463 -20.11 -8.25 54.63
N CYS A 464 -19.03 -7.71 55.20
CA CYS A 464 -18.82 -7.70 56.64
C CYS A 464 -19.92 -6.98 57.43
N THR A 465 -20.33 -5.80 56.95
CA THR A 465 -21.41 -5.02 57.57
C THR A 465 -22.77 -5.73 57.42
N ALA A 466 -23.00 -6.45 56.31
CA ALA A 466 -24.20 -7.25 56.08
C ALA A 466 -24.30 -8.45 57.04
N ALA A 467 -23.17 -9.04 57.44
CA ALA A 467 -23.10 -10.03 58.53
C ALA A 467 -23.29 -9.41 59.94
N ASN A 468 -23.53 -8.09 60.03
CA ASN A 468 -23.59 -7.30 61.27
C ASN A 468 -22.28 -7.37 62.08
N LEU A 469 -21.13 -7.46 61.38
CA LEU A 469 -19.79 -7.53 61.94
C LEU A 469 -18.99 -6.25 61.69
N THR A 470 -17.94 -6.05 62.50
CA THR A 470 -17.05 -4.88 62.35
C THR A 470 -15.88 -5.23 61.46
N TYR A 471 -15.83 -4.65 60.26
CA TYR A 471 -14.68 -4.82 59.36
C TYR A 471 -13.44 -4.13 59.94
N LYS A 472 -12.38 -4.91 60.15
CA LYS A 472 -11.04 -4.46 60.57
C LYS A 472 -10.02 -4.87 59.52
N TYR A 473 -8.90 -4.18 59.44
CA TYR A 473 -7.72 -4.70 58.73
C TYR A 473 -6.77 -5.33 59.75
N HIS A 474 -6.02 -6.36 59.36
CA HIS A 474 -4.88 -6.80 60.16
C HIS A 474 -3.81 -5.72 60.08
N THR A 475 -3.59 -4.97 61.15
CA THR A 475 -2.40 -4.11 61.25
C THR A 475 -1.20 -4.94 61.70
N CYS A 476 -0.01 -4.46 61.38
CA CYS A 476 1.25 -5.03 61.86
C CYS A 476 1.31 -5.18 63.37
N LYS A 477 0.70 -4.26 64.11
CA LYS A 477 0.54 -4.33 65.56
C LYS A 477 -0.40 -5.47 65.98
N ASP A 478 -1.53 -5.64 65.32
CA ASP A 478 -2.49 -6.70 65.67
C ASP A 478 -1.87 -8.09 65.42
N GLU A 479 -1.25 -8.28 64.26
CA GLU A 479 -0.62 -9.55 63.89
C GLU A 479 0.58 -9.86 64.78
N MET A 480 1.54 -8.93 64.92
CA MET A 480 2.68 -9.16 65.81
C MET A 480 2.27 -9.29 67.28
N SER A 481 1.08 -8.80 67.70
CA SER A 481 0.55 -9.10 69.02
C SER A 481 0.18 -10.58 69.20
N ALA A 482 -0.24 -11.28 68.14
CA ALA A 482 -0.41 -12.74 68.19
C ALA A 482 0.94 -13.45 68.46
N TYR A 483 2.01 -12.98 67.81
CA TYR A 483 3.39 -13.45 68.03
C TYR A 483 3.94 -13.17 69.44
N THR A 484 3.27 -12.37 70.30
CA THR A 484 3.66 -12.24 71.74
C THR A 484 3.36 -13.49 72.58
N HIS A 485 2.63 -14.45 72.01
CA HIS A 485 2.25 -15.70 72.63
C HIS A 485 2.87 -16.90 71.88
N GLY A 486 2.95 -18.06 72.54
CA GLY A 486 3.52 -19.27 71.95
C GLY A 486 5.05 -19.27 71.94
N GLU A 487 5.66 -19.86 70.91
CA GLU A 487 7.11 -20.08 70.82
C GLU A 487 7.90 -18.89 70.27
N TYR A 488 7.28 -18.09 69.39
CA TYR A 488 7.96 -17.03 68.65
C TYR A 488 8.71 -16.01 69.51
N PRO A 489 8.24 -15.55 70.69
CA PRO A 489 9.00 -14.60 71.49
C PRO A 489 10.39 -15.11 71.90
N ALA A 490 10.48 -16.39 72.28
CA ALA A 490 11.74 -17.00 72.68
C ALA A 490 12.70 -17.16 71.49
N LEU A 491 12.16 -17.53 70.31
CA LEU A 491 12.94 -17.67 69.08
C LEU A 491 13.45 -16.31 68.56
N ILE A 492 12.60 -15.29 68.59
CA ILE A 492 12.93 -13.91 68.15
C ILE A 492 13.98 -13.29 69.06
N ILE A 493 13.86 -13.46 70.39
CA ILE A 493 14.88 -13.00 71.34
C ILE A 493 16.20 -13.74 71.14
N HIS A 494 16.17 -15.06 70.94
CA HIS A 494 17.36 -15.86 70.65
C HIS A 494 18.07 -15.41 69.35
N ALA A 495 17.29 -15.04 68.33
CA ALA A 495 17.82 -14.46 67.09
C ALA A 495 18.38 -13.04 67.27
N ARG A 496 17.74 -12.20 68.11
CA ARG A 496 18.28 -10.87 68.52
C ARG A 496 19.63 -11.01 69.25
N GLU A 497 19.74 -11.97 70.17
CA GLU A 497 20.99 -12.27 70.88
C GLU A 497 22.10 -12.78 69.95
N LYS A 498 21.74 -13.57 68.92
CA LYS A 498 22.66 -14.06 67.89
C LYS A 498 23.00 -13.06 66.78
N GLN A 499 22.19 -12.01 66.60
CA GLN A 499 22.21 -11.13 65.41
C GLN A 499 22.03 -11.88 64.08
N SER A 500 21.39 -13.06 64.11
CA SER A 500 21.02 -13.87 62.94
C SER A 500 19.93 -14.87 63.33
N CYS A 501 19.10 -15.25 62.35
CA CYS A 501 18.10 -16.32 62.46
C CYS A 501 18.61 -17.68 61.93
N ASP A 502 19.86 -17.76 61.48
CA ASP A 502 20.46 -18.99 60.96
C ASP A 502 20.50 -20.09 62.03
N GLY A 503 19.97 -21.26 61.69
CA GLY A 503 19.85 -22.38 62.63
C GLY A 503 18.91 -22.12 63.80
N VAL A 504 17.98 -21.17 63.69
CA VAL A 504 16.84 -21.02 64.60
C VAL A 504 15.59 -21.52 63.88
N GLU A 505 15.07 -22.66 64.30
CA GLU A 505 13.86 -23.27 63.74
C GLU A 505 12.68 -23.12 64.71
N THR A 506 11.48 -22.99 64.15
CA THR A 506 10.20 -23.15 64.87
C THR A 506 9.96 -24.62 65.22
N THR A 507 9.00 -24.91 66.10
CA THR A 507 8.56 -26.30 66.39
C THR A 507 8.00 -27.05 65.18
N TRP A 508 7.76 -26.33 64.07
CA TRP A 508 7.29 -26.80 62.77
C TRP A 508 8.44 -27.03 61.77
N SER A 509 9.70 -26.91 62.21
CA SER A 509 10.93 -26.99 61.39
C SER A 509 11.02 -25.97 60.25
N GLN A 510 10.28 -24.86 60.33
CA GLN A 510 10.51 -23.69 59.48
C GLN A 510 11.64 -22.83 60.08
N ASN A 511 12.59 -22.38 59.25
CA ASN A 511 13.60 -21.40 59.66
C ASN A 511 12.91 -20.09 60.10
N LEU A 512 13.33 -19.54 61.23
CA LEU A 512 12.74 -18.32 61.79
C LEU A 512 12.89 -17.11 60.83
N GLY A 513 13.95 -17.09 60.02
CA GLY A 513 14.15 -16.13 58.93
C GLY A 513 12.97 -16.11 57.97
N ASP A 514 12.58 -17.28 57.46
CA ASP A 514 11.45 -17.42 56.53
C ASP A 514 10.12 -17.08 57.23
N ALA A 515 9.93 -17.50 58.49
CA ALA A 515 8.73 -17.24 59.27
C ALA A 515 8.52 -15.74 59.59
N LEU A 516 9.60 -14.97 59.72
CA LEU A 516 9.57 -13.52 59.96
C LEU A 516 9.68 -12.69 58.67
N GLU A 517 9.92 -13.31 57.52
CA GLU A 517 10.16 -12.62 56.25
C GLU A 517 8.91 -11.86 55.77
N TRP A 518 7.74 -12.52 55.79
CA TRP A 518 6.45 -11.91 55.43
C TRP A 518 6.02 -10.81 56.41
N PRO A 519 6.09 -11.00 57.76
CA PRO A 519 5.90 -9.90 58.70
C PRO A 519 6.85 -8.73 58.49
N ALA A 520 8.14 -8.97 58.25
CA ALA A 520 9.08 -7.89 58.01
C ALA A 520 8.72 -7.05 56.77
N ARG A 521 8.22 -7.70 55.71
CA ARG A 521 7.87 -7.07 54.43
C ARG A 521 6.74 -6.03 54.54
N LYS A 522 5.68 -6.35 55.27
CA LYS A 522 4.56 -5.41 55.48
C LYS A 522 4.85 -4.42 56.63
N CYS A 523 5.67 -4.80 57.62
CA CYS A 523 5.80 -4.06 58.88
C CYS A 523 7.10 -3.29 59.08
N CYS A 524 8.13 -3.46 58.24
CA CYS A 524 9.41 -2.77 58.40
C CYS A 524 9.62 -1.70 57.33
N LYS A 525 9.79 -0.45 57.77
CA LYS A 525 10.12 0.69 56.92
C LYS A 525 11.47 0.51 56.21
N SER A 526 12.42 -0.14 56.88
CA SER A 526 13.77 -0.44 56.39
C SER A 526 13.89 -1.70 55.51
N TRP A 527 12.80 -2.40 55.21
CA TRP A 527 12.83 -3.65 54.43
C TRP A 527 13.60 -3.46 53.10
N PRO A 528 14.47 -4.41 52.68
CA PRO A 528 14.61 -5.81 53.13
C PRO A 528 15.42 -6.00 54.41
N LYS A 529 15.86 -4.93 55.09
CA LYS A 529 16.49 -5.08 56.41
C LYS A 529 15.49 -5.61 57.42
N THR A 530 15.70 -6.85 57.82
CA THR A 530 14.94 -7.54 58.88
C THR A 530 15.86 -7.78 60.07
N LEU A 531 15.30 -8.23 61.20
CA LEU A 531 16.06 -8.79 62.32
C LEU A 531 17.08 -9.85 61.87
N CYS A 532 16.66 -10.72 60.95
CA CYS A 532 17.45 -11.85 60.49
C CYS A 532 18.52 -11.47 59.45
N LYS A 533 18.33 -10.34 58.76
CA LYS A 533 19.21 -9.83 57.69
C LYS A 533 19.42 -8.31 57.85
N PRO A 534 20.06 -7.82 58.92
CA PRO A 534 20.20 -6.38 59.21
C PRO A 534 21.04 -5.62 58.17
N ASN A 535 21.89 -6.36 57.44
CA ASN A 535 22.72 -5.84 56.35
C ASN A 535 22.11 -6.04 54.96
N ALA A 536 20.88 -6.56 54.84
CA ALA A 536 20.24 -6.74 53.54
C ALA A 536 20.18 -5.42 52.75
N THR A 537 20.61 -5.48 51.50
CA THR A 537 20.53 -4.38 50.54
C THR A 537 19.42 -4.66 49.57
N LEU A 538 18.51 -3.70 49.36
CA LEU A 538 17.47 -3.79 48.34
C LEU A 538 18.11 -4.02 46.96
N ALA A 539 17.95 -5.23 46.41
CA ALA A 539 18.15 -5.52 45.01
C ALA A 539 17.06 -4.78 44.21
N THR A 540 17.47 -4.07 43.17
CA THR A 540 16.59 -3.21 42.37
C THR A 540 16.74 -3.60 40.90
N PRO A 541 15.71 -3.42 40.06
CA PRO A 541 15.85 -3.60 38.61
C PRO A 541 16.80 -2.54 37.99
N CYS A 542 17.14 -1.48 38.73
CA CYS A 542 18.06 -0.44 38.34
C CYS A 542 19.52 -0.89 38.36
N LYS A 543 20.33 -0.29 37.50
CA LYS A 543 21.79 -0.43 37.49
C LYS A 543 22.41 -0.18 38.87
N ASP A 544 22.18 1.01 39.43
CA ASP A 544 22.68 1.41 40.73
C ASP A 544 21.50 1.62 41.69
N ARG A 545 21.64 1.16 42.93
CA ARG A 545 20.57 1.23 43.95
C ARG A 545 20.14 2.67 44.26
N SER A 546 21.02 3.65 44.07
CA SER A 546 20.71 5.08 44.20
C SER A 546 19.63 5.56 43.23
N ASP A 547 19.48 4.87 42.11
CA ASP A 547 18.68 5.32 40.98
C ASP A 547 17.24 4.79 41.10
N PHE A 548 16.98 3.90 42.06
CA PHE A 548 15.65 3.37 42.35
C PHE A 548 14.77 4.43 43.04
N LEU A 549 13.79 4.90 42.27
CA LEU A 549 12.83 5.92 42.67
C LEU A 549 11.74 5.32 43.55
N ALA A 550 12.10 4.89 44.77
CA ALA A 550 11.22 4.15 45.68
C ALA A 550 9.82 4.79 45.91
N THR A 551 9.70 6.12 45.81
CA THR A 551 8.44 6.87 45.97
C THR A 551 7.79 7.31 44.67
N ALA A 552 8.37 6.99 43.50
CA ALA A 552 7.71 7.22 42.22
C ALA A 552 6.43 6.38 42.15
N LYS A 553 5.36 6.98 41.63
CA LYS A 553 4.08 6.30 41.45
C LYS A 553 4.05 5.61 40.10
N ILE A 554 3.75 4.32 40.11
CA ILE A 554 3.42 3.55 38.91
C ILE A 554 1.93 3.72 38.55
N SER A 555 1.47 3.08 37.48
CA SER A 555 0.04 2.95 37.20
C SER A 555 -0.73 2.44 38.43
N GLU A 556 -2.00 2.85 38.56
CA GLU A 556 -2.87 2.55 39.73
C GLU A 556 -2.48 3.27 41.05
N GLY A 557 -1.39 4.04 41.07
CA GLY A 557 -1.04 4.89 42.21
C GLY A 557 -0.27 4.19 43.34
N ARG A 558 0.07 2.91 43.17
CA ARG A 558 1.11 2.19 43.93
C ARG A 558 2.46 2.89 43.76
N THR A 559 3.37 2.78 44.73
CA THR A 559 4.76 3.22 44.54
C THR A 559 5.64 2.09 44.01
N CYS A 560 6.76 2.43 43.40
CA CYS A 560 7.80 1.48 43.01
C CYS A 560 8.25 0.56 44.16
N MET A 561 8.27 1.08 45.40
CA MET A 561 8.57 0.27 46.58
C MET A 561 7.46 -0.71 46.95
N ASP A 562 6.19 -0.40 46.65
CA ASP A 562 5.06 -1.30 46.93
C ASP A 562 5.05 -2.47 45.93
N MET A 563 5.24 -2.17 44.64
CA MET A 563 5.44 -3.15 43.57
C MET A 563 6.60 -4.12 43.88
N LEU A 564 7.75 -3.60 44.30
CA LEU A 564 8.92 -4.43 44.65
C LEU A 564 8.72 -5.26 45.93
N LYS A 565 7.81 -4.86 46.83
CA LYS A 565 7.39 -5.68 47.97
C LYS A 565 6.41 -6.77 47.55
N GLU A 566 5.54 -6.54 46.59
CA GLU A 566 4.57 -7.54 46.12
C GLU A 566 5.31 -8.72 45.46
N LEU A 567 6.28 -8.43 44.60
CA LEU A 567 7.07 -9.39 43.80
C LEU A 567 8.25 -10.02 44.59
N TRP A 568 7.99 -10.54 45.79
CA TRP A 568 9.04 -10.98 46.72
C TRP A 568 9.78 -12.27 46.31
N ASP A 569 9.08 -13.26 45.79
CA ASP A 569 9.73 -14.51 45.39
C ASP A 569 10.68 -14.26 44.21
N ASP A 570 10.37 -13.25 43.38
CA ASP A 570 11.18 -12.80 42.27
C ASP A 570 12.25 -11.77 42.68
N TYR A 571 12.07 -11.06 43.81
CA TYR A 571 13.15 -10.29 44.43
C TYR A 571 14.35 -11.18 44.76
N LYS A 572 14.14 -12.43 45.21
CA LYS A 572 15.23 -13.40 45.41
C LYS A 572 15.92 -13.78 44.10
N ILE A 573 15.18 -13.77 42.98
CA ILE A 573 15.73 -13.99 41.63
C ILE A 573 16.55 -12.77 41.17
N LEU A 574 16.07 -11.55 41.43
CA LEU A 574 16.83 -10.28 41.24
C LEU A 574 18.12 -10.23 42.06
N GLU A 575 18.07 -10.60 43.34
CA GLU A 575 19.23 -10.59 44.24
C GLU A 575 20.31 -11.56 43.72
N ASN A 576 19.92 -12.78 43.33
CA ASN A 576 20.83 -13.73 42.68
C ASN A 576 21.39 -13.18 41.35
N ALA A 577 20.53 -12.68 40.46
CA ALA A 577 20.94 -12.19 39.15
C ALA A 577 21.84 -10.96 39.19
N SER A 578 21.73 -10.12 40.22
CA SER A 578 22.69 -9.02 40.46
C SER A 578 24.13 -9.51 40.68
N SER A 579 24.31 -10.79 41.01
CA SER A 579 25.60 -11.46 41.19
C SER A 579 25.98 -12.46 40.09
N THR A 580 25.01 -13.04 39.36
CA THR A 580 25.22 -14.09 38.34
C THR A 580 24.82 -13.72 36.92
N GLY A 581 24.24 -12.54 36.69
CA GLY A 581 23.65 -12.13 35.42
C GLY A 581 22.19 -12.60 35.25
N CYS A 582 21.44 -11.96 34.35
CA CYS A 582 19.99 -12.14 34.20
C CYS A 582 19.54 -13.33 33.34
N GLY A 583 20.31 -14.42 33.32
CA GLY A 583 19.93 -15.66 32.63
C GLY A 583 18.88 -16.52 33.36
N ALA A 584 18.38 -16.07 34.51
CA ALA A 584 17.36 -16.79 35.28
C ALA A 584 15.95 -16.57 34.70
N ALA A 585 15.08 -17.57 34.84
CA ALA A 585 13.65 -17.41 34.62
C ALA A 585 12.96 -16.99 35.92
N MET A 586 11.94 -16.14 35.80
CA MET A 586 11.00 -15.77 36.85
C MET A 586 10.17 -16.98 37.29
N THR A 587 9.52 -16.90 38.45
CA THR A 587 8.70 -18.01 38.99
C THR A 587 7.55 -18.43 38.06
N TRP A 588 7.07 -17.52 37.21
CA TRP A 588 6.04 -17.76 36.19
C TRP A 588 6.59 -18.03 34.76
N GLY A 589 7.91 -18.21 34.60
CA GLY A 589 8.52 -18.68 33.35
C GLY A 589 8.98 -17.62 32.35
N THR A 590 8.68 -16.33 32.55
CA THR A 590 9.31 -15.23 31.76
C THR A 590 10.81 -15.14 32.08
N ALA A 591 11.68 -14.80 31.13
CA ALA A 591 13.08 -14.57 31.46
C ALA A 591 13.24 -13.27 32.27
N LEU A 592 14.13 -13.25 33.26
CA LEU A 592 14.38 -12.06 34.07
C LEU A 592 14.86 -10.88 33.21
N ALA A 593 15.63 -11.16 32.15
CA ALA A 593 16.08 -10.17 31.18
C ALA A 593 14.94 -9.44 30.44
N ASP A 594 13.76 -10.06 30.31
CA ASP A 594 12.59 -9.46 29.66
C ASP A 594 11.74 -8.65 30.65
N TRP A 595 11.62 -9.14 31.90
CA TRP A 595 10.83 -8.46 32.94
C TRP A 595 11.55 -7.25 33.55
N VAL A 596 12.86 -7.32 33.79
CA VAL A 596 13.62 -6.23 34.44
C VAL A 596 13.49 -4.88 33.70
N PRO A 597 13.57 -4.79 32.36
CA PRO A 597 13.36 -3.55 31.63
C PRO A 597 11.99 -2.90 31.90
N GLN A 598 10.91 -3.69 32.02
CA GLN A 598 9.55 -3.18 32.22
C GLN A 598 9.42 -2.40 33.53
N GLU A 599 9.97 -2.94 34.63
CA GLU A 599 9.92 -2.27 35.93
C GLU A 599 11.01 -1.20 36.07
N ALA A 600 12.19 -1.44 35.51
CA ALA A 600 13.26 -0.44 35.51
C ALA A 600 12.81 0.86 34.84
N ARG A 601 12.04 0.75 33.76
CA ARG A 601 11.47 1.88 33.02
C ARG A 601 10.56 2.79 33.83
N GLN A 602 9.86 2.24 34.83
CA GLN A 602 8.99 3.01 35.72
C GLN A 602 9.71 3.48 36.99
N CYS A 603 10.71 2.72 37.45
CA CYS A 603 11.26 2.84 38.79
C CYS A 603 12.74 3.22 38.87
N CYS A 604 13.43 3.42 37.75
CA CYS A 604 14.86 3.76 37.72
C CYS A 604 15.10 5.10 37.01
N GLY A 605 15.71 6.05 37.71
CA GLY A 605 16.18 7.31 37.11
C GLY A 605 17.29 7.11 36.07
N SER A 606 17.92 5.93 36.04
CA SER A 606 18.99 5.53 35.12
C SER A 606 18.51 4.83 33.84
N TYR A 607 17.22 4.54 33.70
CA TYR A 607 16.69 3.77 32.57
C TYR A 607 17.11 4.41 31.22
N PRO A 608 17.61 3.64 30.24
CA PRO A 608 17.58 2.18 30.08
C PRO A 608 18.65 1.36 30.82
N ALA A 609 19.52 1.98 31.62
CA ALA A 609 20.51 1.23 32.39
C ALA A 609 19.83 0.42 33.52
N THR A 610 19.82 -0.90 33.37
CA THR A 610 19.24 -1.86 34.33
C THR A 610 20.31 -2.67 35.05
N VAL A 611 19.92 -3.49 36.03
CA VAL A 611 20.82 -4.48 36.64
C VAL A 611 21.30 -5.56 35.64
N CYS A 612 20.50 -5.83 34.60
CA CYS A 612 20.84 -6.80 33.55
C CYS A 612 21.78 -6.21 32.48
N ASP A 613 21.62 -4.92 32.19
CA ASP A 613 22.36 -4.21 31.15
C ASP A 613 22.91 -2.87 31.69
N PRO A 614 23.87 -2.90 32.64
CA PRO A 614 24.37 -1.71 33.37
C PRO A 614 25.18 -0.73 32.48
N HIS A 615 25.42 -1.11 31.23
CA HIS A 615 26.14 -0.31 30.24
C HIS A 615 25.22 0.41 29.25
N LEU A 616 23.92 0.07 29.19
CA LEU A 616 22.98 0.78 28.34
C LEU A 616 22.88 2.24 28.74
N LYS A 617 22.90 3.12 27.75
CA LYS A 617 22.66 4.55 27.91
C LYS A 617 21.37 4.92 27.18
N PRO A 618 20.66 5.97 27.62
CA PRO A 618 19.72 6.64 26.75
C PRO A 618 20.50 7.15 25.56
N VAL A 619 20.15 6.69 24.36
CA VAL A 619 20.77 7.14 23.11
C VAL A 619 19.68 7.82 22.28
N SER A 620 20.01 9.01 21.78
CA SER A 620 19.14 9.75 20.89
C SER A 620 18.98 9.01 19.56
N ILE A 621 17.78 9.06 19.00
CA ILE A 621 17.49 8.64 17.62
C ILE A 621 18.10 9.60 16.58
N CYS A 622 18.57 10.77 17.02
CA CYS A 622 19.16 11.81 16.18
C CYS A 622 20.66 11.63 16.01
N LYS A 623 21.23 12.30 15.01
CA LYS A 623 22.68 12.33 14.73
C LYS A 623 23.51 12.66 15.97
N ALA A 624 23.11 13.67 16.73
CA ALA A 624 23.69 14.03 18.01
C ALA A 624 22.60 14.22 19.08
N GLU A 625 22.99 14.09 20.36
CA GLU A 625 22.08 14.34 21.49
C GLU A 625 21.55 15.78 21.53
N ALA A 626 22.35 16.75 21.08
CA ALA A 626 21.96 18.16 20.97
C ALA A 626 20.92 18.44 19.86
N ASP A 627 20.75 17.52 18.91
CA ASP A 627 19.73 17.63 17.86
C ASP A 627 18.36 17.11 18.33
N PHE A 628 18.31 16.39 19.47
CA PHE A 628 17.07 15.88 20.04
C PHE A 628 16.25 17.02 20.65
N GLN A 629 15.01 17.13 20.22
CA GLN A 629 14.04 18.12 20.69
C GLN A 629 13.08 17.44 21.69
N PRO A 630 13.43 17.33 23.00
CA PRO A 630 12.66 16.55 23.97
C PRO A 630 11.20 17.01 24.11
N GLU A 631 10.93 18.29 23.92
CA GLU A 631 9.61 18.92 24.05
C GLU A 631 8.82 18.94 22.73
N SER A 632 9.38 18.47 21.61
CA SER A 632 8.63 18.33 20.36
C SER A 632 7.47 17.36 20.56
N VAL A 633 6.31 17.70 19.99
CA VAL A 633 5.12 16.85 20.06
C VAL A 633 5.30 15.71 19.07
N MET A 634 5.35 14.49 19.61
CA MET A 634 5.43 13.26 18.85
C MET A 634 4.03 12.88 18.37
N HIS A 635 3.11 12.65 19.31
CA HIS A 635 1.69 12.44 19.06
C HIS A 635 0.87 13.43 19.88
N GLU A 636 -0.32 13.77 19.39
CA GLU A 636 -1.36 14.37 20.22
C GLU A 636 -2.72 13.74 19.87
N TRP A 637 -3.56 13.52 20.89
CA TRP A 637 -4.87 12.89 20.72
C TRP A 637 -5.87 13.41 21.74
N CYS A 638 -7.15 13.24 21.42
CA CYS A 638 -8.22 13.46 22.37
C CYS A 638 -8.43 12.24 23.28
N GLN A 639 -8.18 12.40 24.59
CA GLN A 639 -8.61 11.45 25.60
C GLN A 639 -10.02 11.81 26.07
N SER A 640 -11.03 11.25 25.41
CA SER A 640 -12.44 11.37 25.80
C SER A 640 -13.02 10.01 26.22
N ASN A 641 -14.08 10.03 27.04
CA ASN A 641 -14.85 8.82 27.36
C ASN A 641 -15.82 8.40 26.24
N SER A 642 -15.88 9.17 25.14
CA SER A 642 -16.63 8.79 23.95
C SER A 642 -15.73 8.00 23.00
N SER A 643 -16.30 7.07 22.24
CA SER A 643 -15.59 6.35 21.17
C SER A 643 -15.31 7.20 19.93
N GLN A 644 -15.45 8.53 20.02
CA GLN A 644 -15.17 9.46 18.94
C GLN A 644 -13.76 10.02 19.11
N HIS A 645 -12.90 9.77 18.13
CA HIS A 645 -11.63 10.46 18.00
C HIS A 645 -11.91 11.90 17.53
N ALA A 646 -11.32 12.88 18.21
CA ALA A 646 -11.28 14.25 17.75
C ALA A 646 -9.86 14.56 17.27
N GLU A 647 -9.77 15.06 16.04
CA GLU A 647 -8.50 15.40 15.37
C GLU A 647 -7.98 16.79 15.77
N THR A 648 -8.81 17.61 16.40
CA THR A 648 -8.42 18.95 16.89
C THR A 648 -8.70 19.13 18.38
N ARG A 649 -7.87 19.96 19.03
CA ARG A 649 -8.01 20.35 20.44
C ARG A 649 -9.38 20.97 20.73
N GLU A 650 -9.87 21.81 19.84
CA GLU A 650 -11.19 22.44 19.93
C GLU A 650 -12.32 21.42 19.86
N ALA A 651 -12.28 20.46 18.93
CA ALA A 651 -13.24 19.37 18.85
C ALA A 651 -13.17 18.48 20.11
N CYS A 652 -11.98 18.15 20.59
CA CYS A 652 -11.79 17.38 21.82
C CYS A 652 -12.46 18.04 23.03
N ARG A 653 -12.27 19.36 23.19
CA ARG A 653 -12.91 20.15 24.25
C ARG A 653 -14.44 20.15 24.12
N ARG A 654 -15.01 20.15 22.90
CA ARG A 654 -16.46 20.04 22.68
C ARG A 654 -17.01 18.66 23.08
N LEU A 655 -16.24 17.59 22.88
CA LEU A 655 -16.56 16.23 23.34
C LEU A 655 -16.36 16.03 24.87
N GLY A 656 -15.90 17.06 25.59
CA GLY A 656 -15.56 16.96 27.01
C GLY A 656 -14.31 16.11 27.28
N GLY A 657 -13.50 15.82 26.26
CA GLY A 657 -12.22 15.14 26.38
C GLY A 657 -11.07 16.08 26.74
N ASN A 658 -9.98 15.50 27.21
CA ASN A 658 -8.72 16.20 27.45
C ASN A 658 -7.77 16.01 26.25
N TRP A 659 -7.16 17.09 25.78
CA TRP A 659 -6.15 17.02 24.73
C TRP A 659 -4.81 16.60 25.33
N THR A 660 -4.43 15.34 25.14
CA THR A 660 -3.17 14.79 25.63
C THR A 660 -2.11 14.97 24.56
N LYS A 661 -1.00 15.59 24.94
CA LYS A 661 0.23 15.64 24.14
C LYS A 661 1.18 14.59 24.65
N TYR A 662 1.94 14.01 23.73
CA TYR A 662 2.96 13.02 24.01
C TYR A 662 4.24 13.47 23.33
N THR A 663 5.25 13.81 24.10
CA THR A 663 6.47 14.44 23.59
C THR A 663 7.51 13.43 23.12
N CYS A 664 8.53 13.90 22.42
CA CYS A 664 9.69 13.11 22.05
C CYS A 664 10.40 12.50 23.27
N ALA A 665 10.57 13.25 24.36
CA ALA A 665 11.14 12.73 25.60
C ALA A 665 10.26 11.68 26.27
N GLU A 666 8.94 11.75 26.09
CA GLU A 666 8.03 10.69 26.53
C GLU A 666 8.15 9.46 25.62
N HIS A 667 8.14 9.62 24.29
CA HIS A 667 8.28 8.52 23.36
C HIS A 667 9.59 7.73 23.52
N VAL A 668 10.73 8.41 23.69
CA VAL A 668 12.02 7.72 23.92
C VAL A 668 12.04 6.98 25.26
N LYS A 669 11.32 7.45 26.29
CA LYS A 669 11.10 6.67 27.53
C LYS A 669 10.20 5.46 27.33
N TYR A 670 9.53 5.30 26.17
CA TYR A 670 8.71 4.13 25.86
C TYR A 670 9.47 3.02 25.13
N PHE A 671 10.67 3.30 24.62
CA PHE A 671 11.57 2.30 24.08
C PHE A 671 11.99 1.29 25.17
N ASP A 672 11.99 0.01 24.82
CA ASP A 672 12.45 -1.06 25.70
C ASP A 672 13.99 -1.22 25.65
N ALA A 673 14.51 -2.21 26.36
CA ALA A 673 15.94 -2.51 26.34
C ALA A 673 16.44 -3.03 24.97
N GLN A 674 15.62 -3.66 24.13
CA GLN A 674 16.02 -4.12 22.79
C GLN A 674 16.19 -2.93 21.84
N MET A 675 15.22 -2.03 21.80
CA MET A 675 15.29 -0.77 21.04
C MET A 675 16.49 0.06 21.50
N HIS A 676 16.72 0.20 22.81
CA HIS A 676 17.91 0.90 23.30
C HIS A 676 19.23 0.17 22.99
N LYS A 677 19.29 -1.17 23.01
CA LYS A 677 20.47 -1.94 22.54
C LYS A 677 20.77 -1.65 21.07
N ALA A 678 19.75 -1.70 20.23
CA ALA A 678 19.85 -1.42 18.80
C ALA A 678 20.29 0.03 18.54
N LEU A 679 19.75 1.01 19.27
CA LEU A 679 20.19 2.41 19.18
C LEU A 679 21.63 2.63 19.64
N ASN A 680 22.07 1.98 20.73
CA ASN A 680 23.48 2.02 21.16
C ASN A 680 24.39 1.40 20.09
N GLN A 681 24.01 0.23 19.54
CA GLN A 681 24.75 -0.43 18.46
C GLN A 681 24.87 0.48 17.24
N ALA A 682 23.77 1.01 16.72
CA ALA A 682 23.76 1.89 15.55
C ALA A 682 24.55 3.18 15.78
N HIS A 683 24.50 3.73 16.99
CA HIS A 683 25.29 4.90 17.37
C HIS A 683 26.79 4.60 17.38
N ASP A 684 27.20 3.41 17.84
CA ASP A 684 28.60 2.98 17.90
C ASP A 684 29.15 2.52 16.54
N THR A 685 28.29 2.08 15.60
CA THR A 685 28.65 1.71 14.23
C THR A 685 28.46 2.81 13.18
N ASP A 686 27.93 3.98 13.57
CA ASP A 686 27.50 5.07 12.68
C ASP A 686 26.52 4.61 11.55
N THR A 687 25.79 3.51 11.77
CA THR A 687 24.83 2.94 10.79
C THR A 687 23.84 1.98 11.42
N CYS A 688 22.61 1.92 10.90
CA CYS A 688 21.62 0.89 11.22
C CYS A 688 21.66 -0.35 10.30
N ALA A 689 22.61 -0.43 9.37
CA ALA A 689 22.73 -1.58 8.48
C ALA A 689 23.00 -2.87 9.27
N GLY A 690 22.10 -3.85 9.17
CA GLY A 690 22.18 -5.10 9.94
C GLY A 690 21.78 -4.97 11.42
N VAL A 691 21.21 -3.84 11.84
CA VAL A 691 20.61 -3.66 13.17
C VAL A 691 19.11 -3.89 13.07
N ASP A 692 18.64 -4.96 13.71
CA ASP A 692 17.25 -5.40 13.72
C ASP A 692 16.62 -5.17 15.11
N VAL A 693 15.34 -4.81 15.15
CA VAL A 693 14.51 -4.81 16.35
C VAL A 693 13.20 -5.53 15.99
N TYR A 694 12.82 -6.52 16.80
CA TYR A 694 11.58 -7.30 16.62
C TYR A 694 11.39 -7.97 15.23
N GLY A 695 12.47 -8.24 14.49
CA GLY A 695 12.42 -8.81 13.14
C GLY A 695 12.20 -7.78 12.03
N GLN A 696 12.39 -6.47 12.31
CA GLN A 696 12.38 -5.39 11.34
C GLN A 696 13.66 -4.53 11.47
N PRO A 697 14.14 -3.89 10.38
CA PRO A 697 15.26 -2.96 10.45
C PRO A 697 15.00 -1.82 11.45
N LEU A 698 16.00 -1.48 12.28
CA LEU A 698 15.92 -0.37 13.24
C LEU A 698 15.50 0.95 12.58
N LEU A 699 15.90 1.17 11.33
CA LEU A 699 15.54 2.35 10.55
C LEU A 699 14.02 2.54 10.46
N ASP A 700 13.26 1.48 10.23
CA ASP A 700 11.80 1.60 10.01
C ASP A 700 11.07 1.94 11.31
N HIS A 701 11.58 1.47 12.45
CA HIS A 701 11.10 1.86 13.77
C HIS A 701 11.40 3.32 14.12
N ILE A 702 12.53 3.89 13.66
CA ILE A 702 12.94 5.25 14.03
C ILE A 702 12.72 6.30 12.94
N ARG A 703 12.32 5.92 11.71
CA ARG A 703 12.08 6.83 10.57
C ARG A 703 11.16 7.99 10.96
N TRP A 704 9.98 7.65 11.50
CA TRP A 704 8.97 8.62 11.94
C TRP A 704 9.33 9.34 13.26
N PRO A 705 9.81 8.65 14.31
CA PRO A 705 10.36 9.32 15.50
C PRO A 705 11.45 10.36 15.20
N ALA A 706 12.40 10.04 14.32
CA ALA A 706 13.49 10.96 13.98
C ALA A 706 12.97 12.20 13.25
N GLN A 707 11.98 12.03 12.36
CA GLN A 707 11.34 13.13 11.63
C GLN A 707 10.69 14.17 12.57
N LYS A 708 10.08 13.74 13.68
CA LYS A 708 9.43 14.65 14.63
C LYS A 708 10.34 15.17 15.74
N CYS A 709 11.40 14.43 16.08
CA CYS A 709 12.23 14.73 17.25
C CYS A 709 13.62 15.26 16.96
N CYS A 710 14.11 15.20 15.72
CA CYS A 710 15.47 15.62 15.38
C CYS A 710 15.46 16.93 14.58
N SER A 711 16.03 17.99 15.15
CA SER A 711 16.28 19.23 14.40
C SER A 711 17.31 19.05 13.28
N SER A 712 18.04 17.93 13.27
CA SER A 712 18.96 17.50 12.23
C SER A 712 18.35 16.69 11.09
N TYR A 713 17.05 16.35 11.15
CA TYR A 713 16.41 15.44 10.19
C TYR A 713 16.60 15.94 8.73
N PRO A 714 16.97 15.08 7.77
CA PRO A 714 17.00 13.61 7.80
C PRO A 714 18.14 12.95 8.58
N ALA A 715 19.16 13.69 9.02
CA ALA A 715 20.28 13.09 9.74
C ALA A 715 19.83 12.49 11.08
N SER A 716 20.03 11.18 11.20
CA SER A 716 19.61 10.34 12.33
C SER A 716 20.80 9.55 12.87
N VAL A 717 20.57 8.69 13.87
CA VAL A 717 21.58 7.72 14.31
C VAL A 717 21.90 6.67 13.22
N CYS A 718 20.95 6.39 12.30
CA CYS A 718 21.14 5.44 11.20
C CYS A 718 21.95 5.99 10.03
N ASP A 719 21.89 7.29 9.80
CA ASP A 719 22.65 8.00 8.78
C ASP A 719 23.01 9.39 9.32
N LYS A 720 24.19 9.49 9.94
CA LYS A 720 24.72 10.74 10.51
C LYS A 720 25.16 11.73 9.42
N HIS A 721 25.15 11.34 8.15
CA HIS A 721 25.61 12.16 7.02
C HIS A 721 24.50 12.64 6.09
N ALA A 722 23.31 12.02 6.14
CA ALA A 722 22.14 12.44 5.37
C ALA A 722 21.89 13.95 5.47
N VAL A 723 21.98 14.64 4.34
CA VAL A 723 21.70 16.07 4.23
C VAL A 723 20.25 16.25 3.81
N LYS A 724 19.61 17.32 4.30
CA LYS A 724 18.30 17.72 3.81
C LYS A 724 18.43 18.30 2.40
N MET A 725 18.14 17.48 1.39
CA MET A 725 18.32 17.79 -0.03
C MET A 725 16.99 17.97 -0.74
N ASP A 726 16.76 19.17 -1.29
CA ASP A 726 15.57 19.56 -2.07
C ASP A 726 15.67 19.12 -3.54
N PRO A 727 14.54 19.08 -4.29
CA PRO A 727 14.53 18.67 -5.70
C PRO A 727 15.13 19.70 -6.67
N CYS A 728 15.59 20.85 -6.20
CA CYS A 728 16.11 21.92 -7.06
C CYS A 728 17.62 21.80 -7.28
N LYS A 729 18.15 22.56 -8.25
CA LYS A 729 19.59 22.52 -8.55
C LYS A 729 20.48 23.06 -7.42
N SER A 730 19.92 23.95 -6.58
CA SER A 730 20.56 24.45 -5.36
C SER A 730 19.51 24.95 -4.36
N LYS A 731 19.92 25.08 -3.10
CA LYS A 731 19.07 25.52 -1.99
C LYS A 731 18.52 26.94 -2.16
N GLU A 732 19.24 27.82 -2.86
CA GLU A 732 18.81 29.18 -3.19
C GLU A 732 17.70 29.20 -4.26
N ASP A 733 17.60 28.13 -5.04
CA ASP A 733 16.58 27.94 -6.07
C ASP A 733 15.24 27.43 -5.49
N PHE A 734 15.28 26.86 -4.28
CA PHE A 734 14.12 26.27 -3.61
C PHE A 734 13.17 27.31 -2.99
N LEU A 735 11.98 27.42 -3.58
CA LEU A 735 10.91 28.34 -3.20
C LEU A 735 10.08 27.78 -2.04
N ALA A 736 10.66 27.65 -0.85
CA ALA A 736 10.04 27.04 0.33
C ALA A 736 8.64 27.60 0.75
N HIS A 737 8.25 28.77 0.24
CA HIS A 737 6.97 29.44 0.50
C HIS A 737 5.96 29.34 -0.65
N HIS A 738 6.33 28.79 -1.81
CA HIS A 738 5.37 28.43 -2.85
C HIS A 738 4.42 27.36 -2.33
N THR A 739 3.16 27.42 -2.77
CA THR A 739 2.13 26.45 -2.39
C THR A 739 2.07 25.35 -3.44
N MET A 740 2.24 24.10 -3.02
CA MET A 740 2.07 22.94 -3.91
C MET A 740 0.63 22.46 -3.95
N HIS A 741 0.03 22.28 -2.78
CA HIS A 741 -1.32 21.74 -2.66
C HIS A 741 -2.18 22.63 -1.76
N GLN A 742 -3.45 22.76 -2.13
CA GLN A 742 -4.44 23.50 -1.36
C GLN A 742 -5.70 22.65 -1.23
N TRP A 743 -6.20 22.50 -0.02
CA TRP A 743 -7.40 21.72 0.23
C TRP A 743 -8.21 22.31 1.38
N CYS A 744 -9.47 21.89 1.45
CA CYS A 744 -10.33 22.19 2.58
C CYS A 744 -10.38 20.99 3.51
N HIS A 745 -9.94 21.17 4.75
CA HIS A 745 -10.05 20.14 5.79
C HIS A 745 -11.25 20.45 6.69
N PHE A 746 -12.12 19.47 6.89
CA PHE A 746 -13.31 19.61 7.71
C PHE A 746 -13.17 18.79 9.00
N ASP A 747 -13.33 19.43 10.16
CA ASP A 747 -13.32 18.75 11.48
C ASP A 747 -14.35 17.60 11.58
N HIS A 748 -15.42 17.68 10.79
CA HIS A 748 -16.45 16.66 10.60
C HIS A 748 -16.78 16.60 9.11
N PRO A 749 -16.93 15.42 8.49
CA PRO A 749 -17.31 15.34 7.09
C PRO A 749 -18.62 16.13 6.90
N PRO A 750 -18.63 17.18 6.05
CA PRO A 750 -19.86 17.89 5.71
C PRO A 750 -20.85 16.89 5.12
N ARG A 751 -22.15 17.20 5.22
CA ARG A 751 -23.13 16.25 4.69
C ARG A 751 -22.94 16.14 3.18
N PRO A 752 -23.15 14.97 2.56
CA PRO A 752 -23.01 14.82 1.10
C PRO A 752 -23.84 15.84 0.30
N GLU A 753 -25.00 16.23 0.85
CA GLU A 753 -25.90 17.27 0.32
C GLU A 753 -25.32 18.69 0.32
N ASP A 754 -24.29 18.98 1.11
CA ASP A 754 -23.61 20.29 1.18
C ASP A 754 -22.39 20.40 0.23
N CYS A 755 -21.93 19.29 -0.35
CA CYS A 755 -20.76 19.25 -1.24
C CYS A 755 -21.15 19.06 -2.71
N SER A 756 -21.07 20.13 -3.50
CA SER A 756 -21.47 20.13 -4.92
C SER A 756 -20.61 19.27 -5.85
N HIS A 757 -19.44 18.79 -5.39
CA HIS A 757 -18.57 17.88 -6.13
C HIS A 757 -18.15 16.69 -5.25
N HIS A 758 -18.50 15.47 -5.69
CA HIS A 758 -18.13 14.22 -5.03
C HIS A 758 -16.85 13.63 -5.63
N CYS A 759 -15.73 13.84 -4.96
CA CYS A 759 -14.47 13.13 -5.20
C CYS A 759 -14.02 12.49 -3.87
N GLY A 760 -14.54 11.30 -3.55
CA GLY A 760 -14.21 10.58 -2.32
C GLY A 760 -14.87 11.15 -1.06
N SER A 761 -14.31 10.80 0.11
CA SER A 761 -14.75 11.26 1.44
C SER A 761 -14.51 12.74 1.73
N ASP A 762 -13.76 13.42 0.87
CA ASP A 762 -13.16 14.72 1.12
C ASP A 762 -13.72 15.76 0.15
N CYS A 763 -14.36 16.79 0.70
CA CYS A 763 -14.97 17.83 -0.12
C CYS A 763 -13.93 18.86 -0.58
N HIS A 764 -13.34 18.62 -1.75
CA HIS A 764 -12.43 19.57 -2.39
C HIS A 764 -13.14 20.89 -2.71
N CYS A 765 -12.85 21.92 -1.92
CA CYS A 765 -13.27 23.29 -2.23
C CYS A 765 -12.24 23.93 -3.17
N ALA A 766 -12.68 24.45 -4.32
CA ALA A 766 -11.78 25.09 -5.28
C ALA A 766 -11.15 26.41 -4.79
N SER A 767 -11.52 26.91 -3.61
CA SER A 767 -10.89 28.06 -2.97
C SER A 767 -11.24 28.17 -1.48
N ARG A 768 -10.48 29.02 -0.79
CA ARG A 768 -10.64 29.36 0.63
C ARG A 768 -12.04 29.84 1.03
N GLY A 769 -12.69 30.67 0.20
CA GLY A 769 -14.01 31.25 0.51
C GLY A 769 -15.11 30.20 0.69
N PRO A 770 -15.34 29.31 -0.31
CA PRO A 770 -16.23 28.16 -0.18
C PRO A 770 -15.89 27.24 0.99
N CYS A 771 -14.59 27.01 1.24
CA CYS A 771 -14.13 26.20 2.38
C CYS A 771 -14.59 26.78 3.73
N GLU A 772 -14.26 28.05 3.98
CA GLU A 772 -14.64 28.75 5.21
C GLU A 772 -16.17 28.89 5.36
N ALA A 773 -16.91 29.03 4.24
CA ALA A 773 -18.38 29.07 4.23
C ALA A 773 -19.04 27.75 4.67
N LEU A 774 -18.39 26.61 4.41
CA LEU A 774 -18.83 25.28 4.85
C LEU A 774 -18.30 24.90 6.26
N ASN A 775 -17.77 25.86 7.03
CA ASN A 775 -17.03 25.67 8.29
C ASN A 775 -15.78 24.77 8.16
N GLY A 776 -15.22 24.63 6.95
CA GLY A 776 -13.93 23.99 6.73
C GLY A 776 -12.76 24.92 7.06
N THR A 777 -11.62 24.32 7.40
CA THR A 777 -10.34 25.03 7.55
C THR A 777 -9.53 24.87 6.28
N TRP A 778 -9.23 25.98 5.62
CA TRP A 778 -8.33 25.98 4.46
C TRP A 778 -6.92 25.59 4.88
N LYS A 779 -6.33 24.62 4.17
CA LYS A 779 -4.98 24.13 4.38
C LYS A 779 -4.17 24.36 3.10
N GLU A 780 -2.93 24.76 3.29
CA GLU A 780 -1.98 25.06 2.23
C GLU A 780 -0.70 24.27 2.55
N GLU A 781 -0.33 23.35 1.66
CA GLU A 781 0.94 22.66 1.69
C GLU A 781 1.94 23.52 0.92
N THR A 782 2.88 24.14 1.63
CA THR A 782 4.00 24.80 0.96
C THR A 782 5.05 23.79 0.57
N CYS A 783 5.84 24.12 -0.45
CA CYS A 783 7.06 23.42 -0.80
C CYS A 783 7.91 23.11 0.44
N GLY A 784 8.09 24.09 1.33
CA GLY A 784 8.80 23.92 2.61
C GLY A 784 8.15 22.89 3.54
N TYR A 785 6.82 22.87 3.66
CA TYR A 785 6.14 21.86 4.48
C TYR A 785 6.35 20.45 3.93
N VAL A 786 6.16 20.25 2.61
CA VAL A 786 6.31 18.92 2.00
C VAL A 786 7.77 18.47 2.09
N PHE A 787 8.70 19.40 1.90
CA PHE A 787 10.13 19.21 2.05
C PHE A 787 10.58 18.90 3.49
N ASP A 788 9.88 19.44 4.49
CA ASP A 788 10.04 19.07 5.90
C ASP A 788 9.50 17.66 6.21
N HIS A 789 8.69 17.08 5.31
CA HIS A 789 8.03 15.79 5.48
C HIS A 789 8.50 14.68 4.55
N LEU A 790 9.43 14.94 3.62
CA LEU A 790 10.09 13.90 2.83
C LEU A 790 10.81 12.91 3.75
N ASP A 791 10.89 11.65 3.35
CA ASP A 791 11.60 10.65 4.15
C ASP A 791 13.11 10.65 3.89
N MET A 792 13.83 9.96 4.78
CA MET A 792 15.29 9.86 4.74
C MET A 792 15.80 9.20 3.44
N GLU A 793 15.02 8.28 2.87
CA GLU A 793 15.34 7.54 1.65
C GLU A 793 15.26 8.48 0.44
N THR A 794 14.17 9.24 0.33
CA THR A 794 13.99 10.31 -0.65
C THR A 794 15.13 11.32 -0.58
N HIS A 795 15.44 11.88 0.60
CA HIS A 795 16.55 12.83 0.76
C HIS A 795 17.91 12.22 0.36
N LYS A 796 18.15 10.94 0.63
CA LYS A 796 19.38 10.24 0.25
C LYS A 796 19.48 10.01 -1.26
N MET A 797 18.36 9.73 -1.92
CA MET A 797 18.31 9.62 -3.38
C MET A 797 18.51 10.99 -4.05
N LEU A 798 17.89 12.05 -3.52
CA LEU A 798 18.13 13.44 -3.97
C LEU A 798 19.59 13.88 -3.71
N GLN A 799 20.20 13.46 -2.59
CA GLN A 799 21.63 13.68 -2.35
C GLN A 799 22.48 12.95 -3.40
N THR A 800 22.19 11.69 -3.66
CA THR A 800 22.90 10.87 -4.66
C THR A 800 22.79 11.51 -6.04
N ALA A 801 21.59 11.91 -6.46
CA ALA A 801 21.34 12.61 -7.72
C ALA A 801 22.09 13.96 -7.83
N SER A 802 22.15 14.72 -6.73
CA SER A 802 22.92 15.96 -6.69
C SER A 802 24.42 15.71 -6.83
N GLU A 803 24.94 14.61 -6.28
CA GLU A 803 26.36 14.24 -6.34
C GLU A 803 26.76 13.60 -7.69
N SER A 804 25.84 12.90 -8.36
CA SER A 804 26.02 12.34 -9.71
C SER A 804 25.70 13.31 -10.84
N GLU A 805 24.98 14.40 -10.55
CA GLU A 805 24.36 15.31 -11.52
C GLU A 805 23.40 14.61 -12.50
N THR A 806 22.79 13.50 -12.06
CA THR A 806 21.77 12.75 -12.82
C THR A 806 20.86 11.91 -11.93
N CYS A 807 19.57 11.81 -12.28
CA CYS A 807 18.61 10.88 -11.67
C CYS A 807 18.48 9.54 -12.42
N GLU A 808 19.22 9.32 -13.51
CA GLU A 808 19.17 8.06 -14.28
C GLU A 808 19.54 6.85 -13.40
N GLY A 809 18.82 5.74 -13.60
CA GLY A 809 19.07 4.49 -12.87
C GLY A 809 18.69 4.51 -11.38
N THR A 810 18.13 5.61 -10.86
CA THR A 810 17.62 5.68 -9.48
C THR A 810 16.11 5.52 -9.47
N ASP A 811 15.61 4.57 -8.68
CA ASP A 811 14.19 4.27 -8.48
C ASP A 811 13.79 4.57 -7.03
N LEU A 812 12.69 5.31 -6.85
CA LEU A 812 12.13 5.71 -5.56
C LEU A 812 10.69 5.17 -5.46
N HIS A 813 10.52 4.04 -4.79
CA HIS A 813 9.23 3.35 -4.60
C HIS A 813 8.57 2.81 -5.90
N GLY A 814 9.36 2.33 -6.87
CA GLY A 814 8.88 1.71 -8.12
C GLY A 814 8.62 2.69 -9.27
N GLN A 815 9.11 3.93 -9.14
CA GLN A 815 9.08 4.97 -10.15
C GLN A 815 10.48 5.60 -10.24
N SER A 816 10.87 6.07 -11.42
CA SER A 816 12.17 6.74 -11.58
C SER A 816 12.23 8.03 -10.76
N LEU A 817 13.39 8.32 -10.16
CA LEU A 817 13.58 9.54 -9.37
C LEU A 817 13.31 10.81 -10.20
N ALA A 818 13.59 10.79 -11.50
CA ALA A 818 13.28 11.89 -12.42
C ALA A 818 11.76 12.17 -12.51
N GLN A 819 10.93 11.12 -12.64
CA GLN A 819 9.46 11.27 -12.63
C GLN A 819 8.95 11.74 -11.28
N TRP A 820 9.53 11.27 -10.17
CA TRP A 820 9.17 11.74 -8.85
C TRP A 820 9.55 13.22 -8.64
N VAL A 821 10.75 13.64 -9.06
CA VAL A 821 11.25 15.01 -8.90
C VAL A 821 10.45 16.03 -9.72
N LEU A 822 10.01 15.66 -10.94
CA LEU A 822 9.38 16.55 -11.91
C LEU A 822 8.27 17.47 -11.33
N PRO A 823 7.18 16.96 -10.70
CA PRO A 823 6.11 17.81 -10.20
C PRO A 823 6.54 18.75 -9.06
N TYR A 824 7.49 18.33 -8.21
CA TYR A 824 8.03 19.21 -7.17
C TYR A 824 8.95 20.27 -7.79
N ALA A 825 9.74 19.91 -8.81
CA ALA A 825 10.63 20.85 -9.47
C ALA A 825 9.84 21.96 -10.17
N GLN A 826 8.77 21.61 -10.88
CA GLN A 826 7.85 22.54 -11.55
C GLN A 826 7.29 23.62 -10.61
N GLN A 827 6.94 23.24 -9.38
CA GLN A 827 6.24 24.13 -8.44
C GLN A 827 7.20 24.84 -7.46
N CYS A 828 8.30 24.19 -7.09
CA CYS A 828 9.18 24.61 -6.00
C CYS A 828 10.55 25.13 -6.43
N CYS A 829 10.95 25.03 -7.70
CA CYS A 829 12.26 25.49 -8.17
C CYS A 829 12.15 26.75 -9.02
N ALA A 830 12.80 27.83 -8.60
CA ALA A 830 12.80 29.11 -9.30
C ALA A 830 13.44 29.03 -10.70
N SER A 831 14.24 27.99 -10.97
CA SER A 831 14.91 27.76 -12.24
C SER A 831 14.47 26.51 -12.99
N TYR A 832 13.30 25.96 -12.66
CA TYR A 832 12.64 24.93 -13.47
C TYR A 832 12.73 25.29 -14.98
N PRO A 833 13.13 24.35 -15.86
CA PRO A 833 13.30 22.89 -15.71
C PRO A 833 14.53 22.41 -14.96
N ALA A 834 15.48 23.28 -14.62
CA ALA A 834 16.66 22.87 -13.89
C ALA A 834 16.27 22.31 -12.51
N SER A 835 16.80 21.15 -12.18
CA SER A 835 16.47 20.38 -10.99
C SER A 835 17.72 19.75 -10.40
N VAL A 836 17.55 18.94 -9.35
CA VAL A 836 18.62 18.08 -8.84
C VAL A 836 19.05 17.01 -9.87
N CYS A 837 18.12 16.61 -10.75
CA CYS A 837 18.33 15.58 -11.78
C CYS A 837 19.07 16.09 -13.02
N ASP A 838 18.92 17.37 -13.35
CA ASP A 838 19.71 18.05 -14.38
C ASP A 838 19.83 19.53 -14.00
N LYS A 839 21.03 19.91 -13.59
CA LYS A 839 21.36 21.27 -13.14
C LYS A 839 21.68 22.22 -14.30
N GLY A 840 21.89 21.67 -15.50
CA GLY A 840 22.32 22.36 -16.71
C GLY A 840 21.20 22.75 -17.67
N LEU A 841 20.00 22.19 -17.51
CA LEU A 841 18.83 22.61 -18.28
C LEU A 841 18.49 24.08 -18.06
N VAL A 842 18.05 24.72 -19.14
CA VAL A 842 17.52 26.08 -19.16
C VAL A 842 16.07 26.01 -19.61
N ARG A 843 15.23 26.95 -19.13
CA ARG A 843 13.84 27.04 -19.55
C ARG A 843 13.79 27.53 -21.00
N MET A 844 13.71 26.59 -21.93
CA MET A 844 13.66 26.86 -23.36
C MET A 844 12.27 27.34 -23.81
N THR A 845 12.22 28.15 -24.88
CA THR A 845 11.01 28.54 -25.61
C THR A 845 11.02 27.85 -26.98
N PRO A 846 9.89 27.79 -27.72
CA PRO A 846 9.90 27.29 -29.09
C PRO A 846 10.43 28.34 -30.09
N CYS A 847 10.70 29.56 -29.60
CA CYS A 847 11.08 30.72 -30.38
C CYS A 847 12.59 30.74 -30.64
N LYS A 848 13.01 31.55 -31.60
CA LYS A 848 14.44 31.69 -31.97
C LYS A 848 15.33 32.15 -30.81
N ASP A 849 14.78 32.93 -29.86
CA ASP A 849 15.42 33.42 -28.64
C ASP A 849 14.37 33.89 -27.60
N GLU A 850 14.78 34.06 -26.34
CA GLU A 850 13.91 34.49 -25.22
C GLU A 850 13.29 35.89 -25.43
N GLY A 851 13.95 36.78 -26.19
CA GLY A 851 13.44 38.11 -26.53
C GLY A 851 12.34 38.08 -27.60
N ASP A 852 12.21 36.96 -28.32
CA ASP A 852 11.13 36.71 -29.27
C ASP A 852 9.89 36.08 -28.64
N PHE A 853 10.01 35.56 -27.42
CA PHE A 853 8.92 34.91 -26.69
C PHE A 853 7.96 35.93 -26.05
N LYS A 854 6.65 35.66 -26.17
CA LYS A 854 5.57 36.48 -25.63
C LYS A 854 4.92 35.75 -24.44
N PRO A 855 5.52 35.77 -23.23
CA PRO A 855 5.07 34.96 -22.09
C PRO A 855 3.59 35.18 -21.73
N SER A 856 3.08 36.41 -21.88
CA SER A 856 1.70 36.78 -21.52
C SER A 856 0.66 36.60 -22.65
N THR A 857 1.04 36.08 -23.83
CA THR A 857 0.03 35.71 -24.85
C THR A 857 -0.77 34.52 -24.34
N VAL A 858 -2.09 34.58 -24.45
CA VAL A 858 -2.97 33.43 -24.16
C VAL A 858 -2.81 32.41 -25.30
N MET A 859 -2.33 31.21 -24.99
CA MET A 859 -2.22 30.13 -25.98
C MET A 859 -3.56 29.46 -26.19
N HIS A 860 -4.21 29.08 -25.08
CA HIS A 860 -5.58 28.58 -25.06
C HIS A 860 -6.27 29.05 -23.78
N ALA A 861 -7.60 28.98 -23.74
CA ALA A 861 -8.36 29.35 -22.56
C ALA A 861 -9.60 28.47 -22.41
N HIS A 862 -9.98 28.21 -21.16
CA HIS A 862 -11.15 27.40 -20.83
C HIS A 862 -11.94 28.03 -19.69
N CYS A 863 -13.10 27.45 -19.44
CA CYS A 863 -14.05 27.89 -18.43
C CYS A 863 -14.13 26.91 -17.27
N ASP A 864 -13.76 27.38 -16.08
CA ASP A 864 -13.90 26.65 -14.83
C ASP A 864 -15.28 26.88 -14.22
N PHE A 865 -16.10 25.83 -14.27
CA PHE A 865 -17.45 25.80 -13.71
C PHE A 865 -17.40 25.39 -12.23
N LYS A 866 -18.11 26.14 -11.38
CA LYS A 866 -18.24 25.85 -9.94
C LYS A 866 -19.34 24.81 -9.62
N SER A 867 -19.89 24.17 -10.65
CA SER A 867 -21.08 23.32 -10.61
C SER A 867 -20.98 22.24 -11.68
N THR A 868 -22.03 21.44 -11.87
CA THR A 868 -22.13 20.51 -13.01
C THR A 868 -21.73 21.19 -14.31
N PHE A 869 -20.81 20.56 -15.03
CA PHE A 869 -20.34 21.06 -16.32
C PHE A 869 -21.53 21.15 -17.31
N PRO A 870 -21.70 22.27 -18.02
CA PRO A 870 -22.79 22.42 -18.98
C PRO A 870 -22.65 21.45 -20.15
N GLU A 871 -23.75 20.97 -20.72
CA GLU A 871 -23.67 20.20 -21.96
C GLU A 871 -22.99 21.01 -23.07
N ALA A 872 -22.29 20.34 -24.00
CA ALA A 872 -21.60 21.01 -25.11
C ALA A 872 -22.55 21.90 -25.95
N SER A 873 -23.83 21.56 -26.01
CA SER A 873 -24.91 22.38 -26.59
C SER A 873 -25.03 23.77 -25.94
N VAL A 874 -24.79 23.88 -24.64
CA VAL A 874 -24.84 25.13 -23.87
C VAL A 874 -23.52 25.91 -24.00
N CYS A 875 -22.36 25.24 -24.05
CA CYS A 875 -21.10 25.90 -24.43
C CYS A 875 -21.23 26.57 -25.81
N ASN A 876 -21.65 25.79 -26.82
CA ASN A 876 -21.76 26.21 -28.21
C ASN A 876 -22.82 27.30 -28.43
N ALA A 877 -23.80 27.44 -27.53
CA ALA A 877 -24.81 28.49 -27.58
C ALA A 877 -24.27 29.87 -27.17
N GLN A 878 -23.07 29.97 -26.58
CA GLN A 878 -22.43 31.26 -26.32
C GLN A 878 -21.47 31.65 -27.46
N PRO A 879 -21.56 32.88 -28.00
CA PRO A 879 -20.69 33.33 -29.07
C PRO A 879 -19.20 33.22 -28.72
N GLY A 880 -18.43 32.54 -29.60
CA GLY A 880 -17.01 32.32 -29.40
C GLY A 880 -16.66 31.24 -28.38
N CYS A 881 -17.60 30.38 -27.98
CA CYS A 881 -17.36 29.25 -27.10
C CYS A 881 -17.64 27.90 -27.79
N SER A 882 -16.81 26.89 -27.53
CA SER A 882 -17.00 25.51 -27.97
C SER A 882 -16.91 24.52 -26.80
N GLY A 883 -17.78 23.52 -26.76
CA GLY A 883 -17.76 22.46 -25.77
C GLY A 883 -16.99 21.23 -26.25
N TRP A 884 -15.95 20.83 -25.52
CA TRP A 884 -15.16 19.62 -25.79
C TRP A 884 -14.79 18.92 -24.48
N GLU A 885 -15.03 17.61 -24.39
CA GLU A 885 -14.57 16.71 -23.32
C GLU A 885 -14.70 17.22 -21.87
N ASN A 886 -15.85 17.82 -21.55
CA ASN A 886 -16.19 18.43 -20.26
C ASN A 886 -15.48 19.76 -19.94
N HIS A 887 -15.04 20.50 -20.96
CA HIS A 887 -14.56 21.88 -20.87
C HIS A 887 -15.24 22.77 -21.93
N CYS A 888 -15.55 24.02 -21.59
CA CYS A 888 -15.96 25.03 -22.59
C CYS A 888 -14.73 25.87 -22.89
N TYR A 889 -14.26 25.80 -24.14
CA TYR A 889 -13.18 26.62 -24.66
C TYR A 889 -13.80 27.89 -25.25
N CYS A 890 -13.74 28.98 -24.50
CA CYS A 890 -14.18 30.28 -24.98
C CYS A 890 -12.97 31.05 -25.54
N GLN A 891 -13.22 31.90 -26.54
CA GLN A 891 -12.21 32.81 -27.11
C GLN A 891 -12.11 34.13 -26.32
N THR A 892 -13.07 34.42 -25.44
CA THR A 892 -13.13 35.65 -24.64
C THR A 892 -13.56 35.37 -23.19
N GLU A 893 -13.05 36.18 -22.27
CA GLU A 893 -13.47 36.16 -20.87
C GLU A 893 -14.97 36.47 -20.73
N GLU A 894 -15.51 37.35 -21.55
CA GLU A 894 -16.94 37.69 -21.59
C GLU A 894 -17.82 36.49 -21.91
N GLY A 895 -17.49 35.69 -22.93
CA GLY A 895 -18.22 34.46 -23.26
C GLY A 895 -18.20 33.45 -22.11
N CYS A 896 -17.07 33.35 -21.43
CA CYS A 896 -16.91 32.47 -20.28
C CYS A 896 -17.73 32.91 -19.06
N ARG A 897 -17.72 34.21 -18.74
CA ARG A 897 -18.55 34.79 -17.69
C ARG A 897 -20.04 34.69 -18.03
N ALA A 898 -20.43 34.73 -19.31
CA ALA A 898 -21.81 34.53 -19.76
C ALA A 898 -22.31 33.09 -19.52
N LEU A 899 -21.42 32.10 -19.49
CA LEU A 899 -21.71 30.72 -19.06
C LEU A 899 -21.78 30.58 -17.52
N GLY A 900 -21.49 31.63 -16.76
CA GLY A 900 -21.41 31.58 -15.29
C GLY A 900 -20.13 30.95 -14.75
N ALA A 901 -19.13 30.74 -15.61
CA ALA A 901 -17.84 30.15 -15.25
C ALA A 901 -16.79 31.22 -14.88
N THR A 902 -15.66 30.75 -14.37
CA THR A 902 -14.43 31.53 -14.21
C THR A 902 -13.58 31.34 -15.46
N TRP A 903 -13.05 32.43 -16.02
CA TRP A 903 -12.13 32.38 -17.15
C TRP A 903 -10.73 32.01 -16.70
N THR A 904 -10.22 30.91 -17.24
CA THR A 904 -8.87 30.41 -16.97
C THR A 904 -8.10 30.43 -18.29
N ALA A 905 -7.31 31.49 -18.45
CA ALA A 905 -6.40 31.65 -19.58
C ALA A 905 -5.09 30.89 -19.29
N HIS A 906 -4.69 30.03 -20.22
CA HIS A 906 -3.40 29.38 -20.23
C HIS A 906 -2.45 30.19 -21.11
N THR A 907 -1.52 30.91 -20.49
CA THR A 907 -0.56 31.74 -21.21
C THR A 907 0.60 30.91 -21.75
N CYS A 908 1.33 31.47 -22.72
CA CYS A 908 2.56 30.89 -23.23
C CYS A 908 3.58 30.59 -22.12
N GLN A 909 3.64 31.42 -21.07
CA GLN A 909 4.48 31.14 -19.90
C GLN A 909 3.97 29.96 -19.08
N ASP A 910 2.65 29.80 -18.93
CA ASP A 910 2.08 28.66 -18.21
C ASP A 910 2.34 27.35 -18.98
N GLU A 911 2.20 27.38 -20.31
CA GLU A 911 2.50 26.26 -21.21
C GLU A 911 3.98 25.86 -21.11
N GLN A 912 4.87 26.85 -21.20
CA GLN A 912 6.31 26.66 -21.01
C GLN A 912 6.66 26.05 -19.64
N MET A 913 5.87 26.31 -18.59
CA MET A 913 6.07 25.74 -17.26
C MET A 913 5.45 24.33 -17.11
N GLN A 914 4.45 23.97 -17.92
CA GLN A 914 3.86 22.62 -17.95
C GLN A 914 4.68 21.63 -18.78
N TRP A 915 5.48 22.12 -19.72
CA TRP A 915 6.41 21.28 -20.49
C TRP A 915 7.32 20.47 -19.58
N ASP A 916 7.46 19.18 -19.92
CA ASP A 916 8.33 18.27 -19.20
C ASP A 916 9.82 18.56 -19.45
N VAL A 917 10.66 17.93 -18.64
CA VAL A 917 12.12 18.02 -18.74
C VAL A 917 12.63 17.61 -20.14
N SER A 918 12.04 16.59 -20.77
CA SER A 918 12.41 16.14 -22.11
C SER A 918 12.13 17.20 -23.19
N MET A 919 10.99 17.89 -23.15
CA MET A 919 10.68 18.98 -24.08
C MET A 919 11.73 20.09 -23.99
N HIS A 920 12.06 20.54 -22.78
CA HIS A 920 13.11 21.56 -22.62
C HIS A 920 14.50 21.07 -23.04
N GLN A 921 14.85 19.81 -22.75
CA GLN A 921 16.11 19.22 -23.19
C GLN A 921 16.22 19.20 -24.72
N VAL A 922 15.21 18.68 -25.41
CA VAL A 922 15.21 18.54 -26.87
C VAL A 922 15.14 19.92 -27.56
N LEU A 923 14.46 20.91 -26.97
CA LEU A 923 14.54 22.32 -27.39
C LEU A 923 15.96 22.90 -27.18
N GLN A 924 16.66 22.54 -26.11
CA GLN A 924 18.04 23.00 -25.84
C GLN A 924 19.03 22.36 -26.81
N GLU A 925 18.84 21.09 -27.17
CA GLU A 925 19.58 20.39 -28.22
C GLU A 925 19.31 21.04 -29.59
N ALA A 926 18.06 21.37 -29.92
CA ALA A 926 17.69 22.09 -31.14
C ALA A 926 18.35 23.47 -31.22
N ALA A 927 18.35 24.24 -30.13
CA ALA A 927 19.00 25.54 -30.04
C ALA A 927 20.52 25.45 -30.23
N ALA A 928 21.16 24.41 -29.66
CA ALA A 928 22.59 24.17 -29.80
C ALA A 928 22.97 23.71 -31.22
N ALA A 929 22.11 22.94 -31.89
CA ALA A 929 22.27 22.53 -33.29
C ALA A 929 21.93 23.64 -34.30
N GLY A 930 21.06 24.59 -33.92
CA GLY A 930 20.44 25.54 -34.82
C GLY A 930 19.45 24.89 -35.81
N SER A 931 18.96 23.68 -35.50
CA SER A 931 18.00 22.92 -36.30
C SER A 931 17.28 21.87 -35.44
N CYS A 932 16.06 21.52 -35.85
CA CYS A 932 15.30 20.38 -35.32
C CYS A 932 15.41 19.11 -36.19
N ASP A 933 16.23 19.12 -37.23
CA ASP A 933 16.39 17.98 -38.15
C ASP A 933 16.93 16.74 -37.38
N GLY A 934 16.11 15.70 -37.26
CA GLY A 934 16.45 14.46 -36.54
C GLY A 934 16.12 14.46 -35.03
N LEU A 935 15.50 15.53 -34.52
CA LEU A 935 14.97 15.58 -33.16
C LEU A 935 13.48 15.23 -33.16
N ASP A 936 13.06 14.42 -32.18
CA ASP A 936 11.71 13.89 -32.04
C ASP A 936 11.17 14.20 -30.64
N MET A 937 9.87 14.46 -30.55
CA MET A 937 9.12 14.61 -29.31
C MET A 937 7.81 13.83 -29.43
N TRP A 938 7.60 12.89 -28.52
CA TRP A 938 6.41 12.03 -28.45
C TRP A 938 6.09 11.27 -29.76
N GLY A 939 7.10 10.89 -30.56
CA GLY A 939 6.94 10.21 -31.85
C GLY A 939 6.63 11.14 -33.03
N GLN A 940 6.83 12.45 -32.86
CA GLN A 940 6.68 13.46 -33.90
C GLN A 940 7.95 14.31 -33.99
N ALA A 941 8.36 14.68 -35.21
CA ALA A 941 9.48 15.60 -35.42
C ALA A 941 9.28 16.91 -34.65
N LEU A 942 10.31 17.38 -33.95
CA LEU A 942 10.18 18.50 -32.99
C LEU A 942 9.58 19.76 -33.64
N SER A 943 9.92 20.05 -34.91
CA SER A 943 9.36 21.20 -35.64
C SER A 943 7.83 21.18 -35.74
N SER A 944 7.24 19.99 -35.86
CA SER A 944 5.79 19.80 -35.85
C SER A 944 5.23 19.89 -34.43
N ALA A 945 5.85 19.24 -33.46
CA ALA A 945 5.42 19.25 -32.05
C ALA A 945 5.34 20.67 -31.46
N ILE A 946 6.30 21.54 -31.80
CA ILE A 946 6.36 22.92 -31.30
C ILE A 946 5.60 23.93 -32.17
N SER A 947 5.09 23.53 -33.34
CA SER A 947 4.59 24.46 -34.37
C SER A 947 3.47 25.39 -33.88
N TYR A 948 2.48 24.84 -33.17
CA TYR A 948 1.35 25.60 -32.63
C TYR A 948 1.77 26.58 -31.52
N ALA A 949 2.62 26.11 -30.59
CA ALA A 949 3.19 26.95 -29.55
C ALA A 949 4.06 28.07 -30.15
N ALA A 950 4.86 27.78 -31.18
CA ALA A 950 5.65 28.77 -31.88
C ALA A 950 4.78 29.83 -32.58
N GLN A 951 3.77 29.41 -33.35
CA GLN A 951 2.84 30.32 -34.04
C GLN A 951 2.18 31.31 -33.08
N THR A 952 1.79 30.84 -31.89
CA THR A 952 1.08 31.64 -30.89
C THR A 952 2.01 32.48 -30.02
N CYS A 953 3.13 31.90 -29.57
CA CYS A 953 3.97 32.48 -28.53
C CYS A 953 5.17 33.27 -29.04
N CYS A 954 5.56 33.15 -30.31
CA CYS A 954 6.72 33.86 -30.85
C CYS A 954 6.35 35.18 -31.53
N ALA A 955 7.28 36.13 -31.55
CA ALA A 955 7.13 37.43 -32.21
C ALA A 955 7.60 37.43 -33.66
N SER A 956 8.49 36.51 -34.03
CA SER A 956 9.09 36.43 -35.37
C SER A 956 8.71 35.18 -36.17
N THR A 957 7.63 34.47 -35.81
CA THR A 957 7.07 33.33 -36.57
C THR A 957 7.11 33.62 -38.08
N PRO A 958 7.66 32.72 -38.92
CA PRO A 958 8.06 31.33 -38.67
C PRO A 958 9.47 31.12 -38.08
N ALA A 959 10.19 32.18 -37.66
CA ALA A 959 11.45 32.01 -36.96
C ALA A 959 11.22 31.31 -35.61
N THR A 960 11.85 30.15 -35.44
CA THR A 960 11.72 29.27 -34.26
C THR A 960 13.09 28.83 -33.78
N VAL A 961 13.16 28.06 -32.71
CA VAL A 961 14.41 27.37 -32.33
C VAL A 961 14.90 26.41 -33.43
N CYS A 962 13.99 25.87 -34.25
CA CYS A 962 14.28 24.96 -35.36
C CYS A 962 14.86 25.63 -36.61
N ASP A 963 14.57 26.91 -36.81
CA ASP A 963 15.19 27.74 -37.84
C ASP A 963 15.11 29.20 -37.36
N PRO A 964 16.13 29.68 -36.63
CA PRO A 964 16.15 31.05 -36.10
C PRO A 964 16.31 32.10 -37.22
N THR A 965 16.52 31.66 -38.47
CA THR A 965 16.69 32.51 -39.66
C THR A 965 15.49 32.50 -40.60
N ALA A 966 14.49 31.65 -40.35
CA ALA A 966 13.29 31.56 -41.15
C ALA A 966 12.58 32.92 -41.20
N LYS A 967 12.00 33.22 -42.37
CA LYS A 967 11.28 34.47 -42.63
C LYS A 967 9.87 34.13 -43.04
N SER A 968 8.92 34.99 -42.67
CA SER A 968 7.59 34.90 -43.24
C SER A 968 7.70 35.13 -44.75
N MET A 969 7.14 34.19 -45.51
CA MET A 969 7.23 34.14 -46.96
C MET A 969 5.89 34.56 -47.51
N THR A 970 5.86 35.50 -48.45
CA THR A 970 4.61 35.88 -49.12
C THR A 970 4.46 35.10 -50.43
N PRO A 971 3.24 34.79 -50.90
CA PRO A 971 3.03 34.19 -52.22
C PRO A 971 3.45 35.12 -53.39
N CYS A 972 3.70 36.40 -53.11
CA CYS A 972 3.97 37.45 -54.09
C CYS A 972 5.43 37.54 -54.55
N SER A 973 5.65 38.29 -55.63
CA SER A 973 7.00 38.51 -56.18
C SER A 973 7.91 39.31 -55.23
N SER A 974 7.31 40.07 -54.31
CA SER A 974 7.98 40.72 -53.18
C SER A 974 6.98 41.02 -52.06
N ALA A 975 7.48 41.27 -50.85
CA ALA A 975 6.65 41.68 -49.71
C ALA A 975 5.90 43.01 -49.96
N ASP A 976 6.45 43.91 -50.78
CA ASP A 976 5.82 45.20 -51.11
C ASP A 976 4.57 45.05 -51.99
N THR A 977 4.40 43.93 -52.70
CA THR A 977 3.19 43.67 -53.51
C THR A 977 2.17 42.78 -52.81
N PHE A 978 2.47 42.32 -51.59
CA PHE A 978 1.56 41.52 -50.75
C PHE A 978 0.56 42.41 -49.98
N THR A 979 -0.70 42.26 -50.33
CA THR A 979 -1.82 43.02 -49.73
C THR A 979 -2.32 42.35 -48.45
N LYS A 980 -1.48 42.36 -47.40
CA LYS A 980 -1.72 41.63 -46.14
C LYS A 980 -3.14 41.76 -45.54
N ASP A 981 -3.75 42.95 -45.59
CA ASP A 981 -5.06 43.24 -45.00
C ASP A 981 -6.24 42.94 -45.95
N LYS A 982 -5.97 42.45 -47.17
CA LYS A 982 -7.03 42.05 -48.11
C LYS A 982 -7.68 40.76 -47.62
N VAL A 983 -9.01 40.73 -47.62
CA VAL A 983 -9.80 39.52 -47.36
C VAL A 983 -9.62 38.55 -48.54
N MET A 984 -9.12 37.35 -48.25
CA MET A 984 -8.94 36.27 -49.23
C MET A 984 -10.22 35.45 -49.38
N TYR A 985 -10.87 35.14 -48.26
CA TYR A 985 -12.21 34.57 -48.20
C TYR A 985 -12.91 35.03 -46.91
N ALA A 986 -14.22 34.99 -46.88
CA ALA A 986 -15.02 35.31 -45.70
C ALA A 986 -16.26 34.42 -45.64
N TRP A 987 -16.82 34.27 -44.46
CA TRP A 987 -18.04 33.52 -44.23
C TRP A 987 -18.85 34.13 -43.08
N CYS A 988 -20.07 33.64 -42.93
CA CYS A 988 -20.98 34.06 -41.86
C CYS A 988 -21.17 32.95 -40.84
N ASP A 989 -20.63 33.13 -39.64
CA ASP A 989 -20.80 32.19 -38.53
C ASP A 989 -22.15 32.40 -37.86
N LEU A 990 -23.09 31.51 -38.15
CA LEU A 990 -24.47 31.53 -37.62
C LEU A 990 -24.65 30.66 -36.36
N TYR A 991 -23.56 30.16 -35.76
CA TYR A 991 -23.57 29.27 -34.60
C TYR A 991 -24.26 29.86 -33.35
N SER A 992 -24.44 31.19 -33.28
CA SER A 992 -25.23 31.88 -32.25
C SER A 992 -26.74 31.61 -32.34
N SER A 993 -27.23 31.08 -33.46
CA SER A 993 -28.64 30.74 -33.67
C SER A 993 -28.89 29.24 -33.47
N THR A 994 -29.81 28.90 -32.56
CA THR A 994 -30.20 27.49 -32.27
C THR A 994 -30.92 26.79 -33.42
N THR A 995 -31.20 27.52 -34.50
CA THR A 995 -31.81 27.04 -35.74
C THR A 995 -31.11 27.75 -36.88
N THR A 996 -30.39 27.00 -37.72
CA THR A 996 -29.89 27.54 -38.99
C THR A 996 -31.03 28.23 -39.73
N PRO A 997 -30.88 29.47 -40.21
CA PRO A 997 -31.91 30.14 -40.98
C PRO A 997 -32.33 29.27 -42.16
N GLU A 998 -33.63 29.16 -42.41
CA GLU A 998 -34.10 28.57 -43.67
C GLU A 998 -33.49 29.35 -44.84
N ALA A 999 -33.20 28.67 -45.96
CA ALA A 999 -32.67 29.32 -47.16
C ALA A 999 -33.51 30.53 -47.60
N SER A 1000 -34.82 30.52 -47.34
CA SER A 1000 -35.74 31.65 -47.54
C SER A 1000 -35.39 32.91 -46.74
N VAL A 1001 -34.95 32.76 -45.49
CA VAL A 1001 -34.49 33.85 -44.60
C VAL A 1001 -33.10 34.30 -45.01
N CYS A 1002 -32.26 33.35 -45.41
CA CYS A 1002 -30.90 33.61 -45.89
C CYS A 1002 -30.89 34.49 -47.14
N ASN A 1003 -31.61 34.05 -48.17
CA ASN A 1003 -31.68 34.68 -49.49
C ASN A 1003 -32.45 36.01 -49.48
N ALA A 1004 -33.08 36.36 -48.36
CA ALA A 1004 -33.74 37.65 -48.15
C ALA A 1004 -32.75 38.77 -47.76
N GLN A 1005 -31.50 38.44 -47.38
CA GLN A 1005 -30.48 39.44 -47.06
C GLN A 1005 -29.57 39.72 -48.26
N GLU A 1006 -29.20 40.99 -48.43
CA GLU A 1006 -28.37 41.43 -49.54
C GLU A 1006 -26.98 40.76 -49.50
N GLY A 1007 -26.63 40.06 -50.58
CA GLY A 1007 -25.36 39.35 -50.69
C GLY A 1007 -25.28 38.02 -49.93
N CYS A 1008 -26.38 37.49 -49.39
CA CYS A 1008 -26.41 36.16 -48.76
C CYS A 1008 -27.16 35.12 -49.60
N TYR A 1009 -26.68 33.88 -49.56
CA TYR A 1009 -27.32 32.71 -50.14
C TYR A 1009 -27.21 31.50 -49.21
N GLY A 1010 -28.34 30.84 -48.96
CA GLY A 1010 -28.49 29.74 -48.02
C GLY A 1010 -28.78 28.42 -48.70
N ASP A 1011 -28.15 27.37 -48.20
CA ASP A 1011 -28.37 25.99 -48.61
C ASP A 1011 -28.93 25.16 -47.43
N VAL A 1012 -29.06 23.85 -47.60
CA VAL A 1012 -29.52 22.93 -46.54
C VAL A 1012 -28.48 22.82 -45.41
N GLY A 1013 -28.50 23.79 -44.49
CA GLY A 1013 -27.71 23.78 -43.26
C GLY A 1013 -26.69 24.91 -43.09
N TRP A 1014 -26.57 25.85 -44.04
CA TRP A 1014 -25.68 27.02 -43.89
C TRP A 1014 -26.16 28.25 -44.68
N CYS A 1015 -25.64 29.42 -44.31
CA CYS A 1015 -25.64 30.64 -45.13
C CYS A 1015 -24.24 31.04 -45.51
N HIS A 1016 -24.01 31.25 -46.80
CA HIS A 1016 -22.88 32.02 -47.26
C HIS A 1016 -23.31 33.48 -47.42
N CYS A 1017 -22.45 34.43 -47.03
CA CYS A 1017 -22.65 35.84 -47.30
C CYS A 1017 -21.38 36.41 -47.92
N GLU A 1018 -21.52 37.18 -48.99
CA GLU A 1018 -20.42 37.87 -49.67
C GLU A 1018 -20.05 39.19 -48.96
N GLN A 1019 -20.91 39.68 -48.06
CA GLN A 1019 -20.76 40.96 -47.37
C GLN A 1019 -21.11 40.87 -45.88
N GLN A 1020 -20.34 41.61 -45.08
CA GLN A 1020 -20.53 41.74 -43.62
C GLN A 1020 -21.94 42.19 -43.25
N SER A 1021 -22.50 43.16 -43.97
CA SER A 1021 -23.86 43.69 -43.76
C SER A 1021 -24.95 42.63 -43.88
N GLY A 1022 -24.83 41.71 -44.84
CA GLY A 1022 -25.76 40.59 -45.01
C GLY A 1022 -25.67 39.60 -43.86
N CYS A 1023 -24.45 39.29 -43.41
CA CYS A 1023 -24.22 38.39 -42.27
C CYS A 1023 -24.76 38.96 -40.95
N GLU A 1024 -24.47 40.23 -40.67
CA GLU A 1024 -25.00 40.94 -39.50
C GLU A 1024 -26.54 41.01 -39.52
N ALA A 1025 -27.16 41.13 -40.71
CA ALA A 1025 -28.61 41.10 -40.87
C ALA A 1025 -29.23 39.72 -40.62
N LEU A 1026 -28.47 38.64 -40.73
CA LEU A 1026 -28.84 37.29 -40.27
C LEU A 1026 -28.56 37.06 -38.77
N ASN A 1027 -28.07 38.08 -38.05
CA ASN A 1027 -27.58 37.98 -36.67
C ASN A 1027 -26.42 36.97 -36.53
N GLY A 1028 -25.64 36.78 -37.61
CA GLY A 1028 -24.41 36.01 -37.64
C GLY A 1028 -23.18 36.88 -37.36
N THR A 1029 -22.08 36.22 -37.04
CA THR A 1029 -20.76 36.86 -36.89
C THR A 1029 -20.04 36.82 -38.24
N TRP A 1030 -19.62 37.98 -38.73
CA TRP A 1030 -18.81 38.06 -39.94
C TRP A 1030 -17.37 37.66 -39.65
N THR A 1031 -16.93 36.53 -40.21
CA THR A 1031 -15.56 36.04 -40.06
C THR A 1031 -14.85 36.20 -41.41
N ALA A 1032 -13.86 37.09 -41.43
CA ALA A 1032 -13.05 37.37 -42.61
C ALA A 1032 -11.64 36.81 -42.44
N TRP A 1033 -11.18 36.08 -43.44
CA TRP A 1033 -9.83 35.53 -43.51
C TRP A 1033 -8.96 36.40 -44.40
N THR A 1034 -8.00 37.09 -43.80
CA THR A 1034 -7.08 37.98 -44.50
C THR A 1034 -5.89 37.22 -45.09
N CYS A 1035 -5.28 37.83 -46.10
CA CYS A 1035 -4.03 37.37 -46.69
C CYS A 1035 -2.91 37.17 -45.65
N ALA A 1036 -2.83 38.03 -44.63
CA ALA A 1036 -1.92 37.84 -43.50
C ALA A 1036 -2.18 36.52 -42.76
N GLN A 1037 -3.42 36.28 -42.33
CA GLN A 1037 -3.80 35.06 -41.60
C GLN A 1037 -3.55 33.78 -42.40
N GLU A 1038 -3.74 33.81 -43.72
CA GLU A 1038 -3.41 32.67 -44.59
C GLU A 1038 -1.91 32.34 -44.57
N VAL A 1039 -1.06 33.36 -44.67
CA VAL A 1039 0.40 33.20 -44.64
C VAL A 1039 0.89 32.86 -43.24
N ASP A 1040 0.28 33.41 -42.19
CA ASP A 1040 0.65 33.13 -40.80
C ASP A 1040 0.26 31.70 -40.36
N LEU A 1041 -0.72 31.06 -41.04
CA LEU A 1041 -1.02 29.63 -40.86
C LEU A 1041 -0.01 28.70 -41.55
N TRP A 1042 0.83 29.19 -42.47
CA TRP A 1042 1.82 28.33 -43.12
C TRP A 1042 2.79 27.76 -42.08
N ARG A 1043 3.00 26.44 -42.14
CA ARG A 1043 3.90 25.74 -41.21
C ARG A 1043 5.35 26.14 -41.46
N PRO A 1044 6.26 26.02 -40.48
CA PRO A 1044 7.68 26.30 -40.67
C PRO A 1044 8.29 25.56 -41.87
N GLU A 1045 7.87 24.32 -42.13
CA GLU A 1045 8.30 23.52 -43.29
C GLU A 1045 7.83 24.12 -44.63
N GLN A 1046 6.64 24.72 -44.65
CA GLN A 1046 6.08 25.39 -45.83
C GLN A 1046 6.85 26.70 -46.10
N HIS A 1047 7.16 27.49 -45.07
CA HIS A 1047 8.04 28.65 -45.21
C HIS A 1047 9.46 28.27 -45.64
N LYS A 1048 10.05 27.19 -45.09
CA LYS A 1048 11.38 26.67 -45.47
C LYS A 1048 11.39 26.21 -46.94
N LEU A 1049 10.34 25.51 -47.40
CA LEU A 1049 10.15 25.13 -48.80
C LEU A 1049 10.11 26.35 -49.72
N LEU A 1050 9.30 27.35 -49.38
CA LEU A 1050 9.12 28.55 -50.20
C LEU A 1050 10.36 29.45 -50.20
N HIS A 1051 11.08 29.60 -49.08
CA HIS A 1051 12.35 30.33 -49.06
C HIS A 1051 13.42 29.61 -49.91
N THR A 1052 13.43 28.28 -49.88
CA THR A 1052 14.31 27.49 -50.76
C THR A 1052 13.95 27.66 -52.24
N ALA A 1053 12.66 27.71 -52.58
CA ALA A 1053 12.18 27.99 -53.94
C ALA A 1053 12.52 29.42 -54.40
N GLU A 1054 12.37 30.42 -53.53
CA GLU A 1054 12.77 31.83 -53.76
C GLU A 1054 14.27 31.92 -54.08
N MET A 1055 15.11 31.32 -53.23
CA MET A 1055 16.57 31.32 -53.39
C MET A 1055 17.04 30.60 -54.66
N ASN A 1056 16.27 29.60 -55.12
CA ASN A 1056 16.50 28.93 -56.41
C ASN A 1056 15.88 29.68 -57.61
N GLY A 1057 15.05 30.70 -57.37
CA GLY A 1057 14.31 31.43 -58.40
C GLY A 1057 13.23 30.61 -59.11
N THR A 1058 12.76 29.52 -58.50
CA THR A 1058 11.77 28.59 -59.07
C THR A 1058 11.13 27.70 -58.00
N CYS A 1059 9.82 27.52 -58.07
CA CYS A 1059 9.08 26.51 -57.28
C CYS A 1059 9.00 25.14 -57.97
N LYS A 1060 9.46 25.04 -59.23
CA LYS A 1060 9.59 23.77 -59.92
C LYS A 1060 10.60 22.88 -59.18
N ASP A 1061 10.25 21.62 -59.00
CA ASP A 1061 11.02 20.60 -58.28
C ASP A 1061 11.04 20.75 -56.74
N HIS A 1062 10.16 21.61 -56.17
CA HIS A 1062 9.95 21.76 -54.72
C HIS A 1062 8.57 21.22 -54.30
N GLU A 1063 8.54 20.15 -53.51
CA GLU A 1063 7.33 19.50 -52.99
C GLU A 1063 7.43 19.23 -51.49
N LEU A 1064 6.31 19.38 -50.78
CA LEU A 1064 6.15 18.98 -49.38
C LEU A 1064 4.89 18.11 -49.26
N GLN A 1065 5.05 16.86 -48.82
CA GLN A 1065 3.95 15.90 -48.66
C GLN A 1065 3.07 15.72 -49.91
N GLY A 1066 3.67 15.81 -51.11
CA GLY A 1066 2.97 15.73 -52.41
C GLY A 1066 2.36 17.05 -52.92
N TYR A 1067 2.41 18.12 -52.13
CA TYR A 1067 2.01 19.46 -52.58
C TYR A 1067 3.21 20.19 -53.20
N ARG A 1068 3.06 20.63 -54.45
CA ARG A 1068 4.06 21.47 -55.13
C ARG A 1068 4.02 22.88 -54.55
N ALA A 1069 5.20 23.47 -54.33
CA ALA A 1069 5.33 24.86 -53.92
C ALA A 1069 4.58 25.84 -54.86
N GLU A 1070 4.51 25.52 -56.16
CA GLU A 1070 3.75 26.30 -57.14
C GLU A 1070 2.24 26.27 -56.88
N ASP A 1071 1.65 25.15 -56.49
CA ASP A 1071 0.21 25.07 -56.20
C ASP A 1071 -0.15 25.76 -54.89
N MET A 1072 0.71 25.61 -53.86
CA MET A 1072 0.58 26.33 -52.58
C MET A 1072 0.62 27.85 -52.75
N VAL A 1073 1.43 28.36 -53.68
CA VAL A 1073 1.56 29.81 -53.93
C VAL A 1073 0.48 30.33 -54.89
N SER A 1074 0.04 29.55 -55.88
CA SER A 1074 -0.79 30.06 -56.98
C SER A 1074 -2.10 30.68 -56.53
N TYR A 1075 -2.87 29.99 -55.68
CA TYR A 1075 -4.19 30.48 -55.24
C TYR A 1075 -4.07 31.67 -54.26
N PRO A 1076 -3.25 31.61 -53.19
CA PRO A 1076 -3.02 32.78 -52.33
C PRO A 1076 -2.43 33.96 -53.10
N ALA A 1077 -1.57 33.75 -54.12
CA ALA A 1077 -1.01 34.86 -54.88
C ALA A 1077 -2.06 35.62 -55.70
N MET A 1078 -2.95 34.87 -56.35
CA MET A 1078 -4.05 35.41 -57.15
C MET A 1078 -4.96 36.33 -56.33
N GLN A 1079 -5.18 35.97 -55.05
CA GLN A 1079 -5.92 36.82 -54.14
C GLN A 1079 -5.08 37.93 -53.52
N CYS A 1080 -3.85 37.65 -53.11
CA CYS A 1080 -3.10 38.53 -52.20
C CYS A 1080 -2.05 39.43 -52.86
N CYS A 1081 -1.73 39.24 -54.14
CA CYS A 1081 -0.67 39.98 -54.83
C CYS A 1081 -1.22 41.06 -55.76
N SER A 1082 -0.84 42.31 -55.50
CA SER A 1082 -1.23 43.45 -56.35
C SER A 1082 -0.61 43.42 -57.76
N ASP A 1083 0.40 42.56 -57.98
CA ASP A 1083 1.11 42.40 -59.25
C ASP A 1083 0.93 41.01 -59.90
N PHE A 1084 -0.06 40.22 -59.45
CA PHE A 1084 -0.45 38.95 -60.08
C PHE A 1084 -0.62 39.12 -61.61
N PRO A 1085 -0.14 38.19 -62.46
CA PRO A 1085 0.30 36.81 -62.20
C PRO A 1085 1.72 36.63 -61.67
N LYS A 1086 2.44 37.71 -61.32
CA LYS A 1086 3.73 37.57 -60.66
C LYS A 1086 3.55 36.96 -59.27
N THR A 1087 4.44 36.02 -58.97
CA THR A 1087 4.46 35.25 -57.72
C THR A 1087 5.90 35.06 -57.27
N LEU A 1088 6.09 34.55 -56.05
CA LEU A 1088 7.37 34.07 -55.56
C LEU A 1088 8.02 33.07 -56.55
N CYS A 1089 7.21 32.19 -57.12
CA CYS A 1089 7.62 31.12 -58.02
C CYS A 1089 8.02 31.60 -59.42
N HIS A 1090 7.43 32.70 -59.90
CA HIS A 1090 7.66 33.27 -61.23
C HIS A 1090 7.67 34.81 -61.19
N PRO A 1091 8.66 35.45 -60.55
CA PRO A 1091 8.64 36.91 -60.33
C PRO A 1091 8.76 37.74 -61.63
N ALA A 1092 9.18 37.09 -62.73
CA ALA A 1092 9.34 37.69 -64.04
C ALA A 1092 8.13 37.53 -64.99
N VAL A 1093 7.14 36.69 -64.66
CA VAL A 1093 6.01 36.42 -65.57
C VAL A 1093 5.19 37.68 -65.81
N GLN A 1094 4.66 37.83 -67.02
CA GLN A 1094 3.79 38.96 -67.38
C GLN A 1094 2.34 38.51 -67.54
N ASN A 1095 1.40 39.44 -67.37
CA ASN A 1095 0.00 39.18 -67.70
C ASN A 1095 -0.17 39.03 -69.23
N MET A 1096 -0.25 37.77 -69.64
CA MET A 1096 -0.45 37.33 -71.02
C MET A 1096 -1.93 37.08 -71.34
N THR A 1097 -2.35 37.44 -72.55
CA THR A 1097 -3.71 37.24 -73.06
C THR A 1097 -3.81 35.94 -73.89
N PRO A 1098 -5.00 35.32 -74.05
CA PRO A 1098 -5.21 34.20 -74.97
C PRO A 1098 -4.98 34.53 -76.45
N CYS A 1099 -4.73 35.79 -76.81
CA CYS A 1099 -4.55 36.26 -78.18
C CYS A 1099 -3.07 36.46 -78.51
N LEU A 1100 -2.67 36.15 -79.75
CA LEU A 1100 -1.28 36.31 -80.22
C LEU A 1100 -0.79 37.77 -80.23
N ARG A 1101 -1.71 38.75 -80.25
CA ARG A 1101 -1.40 40.17 -80.15
C ARG A 1101 -2.30 40.80 -79.09
N LYS A 1102 -1.71 41.56 -78.16
CA LYS A 1102 -2.43 42.14 -77.01
C LYS A 1102 -3.56 43.09 -77.42
N GLN A 1103 -3.46 43.77 -78.56
CA GLN A 1103 -4.53 44.63 -79.09
C GLN A 1103 -5.73 43.87 -79.65
N ASP A 1104 -5.62 42.56 -79.89
CA ASP A 1104 -6.76 41.74 -80.34
C ASP A 1104 -7.61 41.24 -79.17
N PHE A 1105 -7.14 41.39 -77.93
CA PHE A 1105 -7.83 40.95 -76.72
C PHE A 1105 -8.97 41.91 -76.32
N LEU A 1106 -10.18 41.36 -76.27
CA LEU A 1106 -11.40 42.09 -75.97
C LEU A 1106 -11.69 42.10 -74.46
N ALA A 1107 -10.81 42.75 -73.68
CA ALA A 1107 -10.85 42.77 -72.21
C ALA A 1107 -12.25 42.94 -71.59
N ASN A 1108 -13.05 43.88 -72.08
CA ASN A 1108 -14.40 44.19 -71.56
C ASN A 1108 -15.54 43.34 -72.16
N LYS A 1109 -15.24 42.43 -73.10
CA LYS A 1109 -16.26 41.53 -73.65
C LYS A 1109 -16.72 40.60 -72.53
N THR A 1110 -18.04 40.49 -72.39
CA THR A 1110 -18.66 39.48 -71.51
C THR A 1110 -18.31 38.12 -72.06
N ARG A 1111 -17.68 37.30 -71.23
CA ARG A 1111 -17.28 35.97 -71.62
C ARG A 1111 -18.43 35.02 -71.40
N TYR A 1112 -18.79 34.84 -70.13
CA TYR A 1112 -19.96 34.16 -69.67
C TYR A 1112 -20.66 35.02 -68.63
N SER A 1113 -21.97 34.84 -68.49
CA SER A 1113 -22.77 35.44 -67.43
C SER A 1113 -23.80 34.43 -66.99
N TRP A 1114 -23.88 34.18 -65.69
CA TRP A 1114 -24.85 33.25 -65.11
C TRP A 1114 -25.69 33.98 -64.08
N CYS A 1115 -26.87 33.45 -63.82
CA CYS A 1115 -27.71 33.91 -62.74
C CYS A 1115 -27.63 32.89 -61.61
N ASN A 1116 -27.02 33.28 -60.49
CA ASN A 1116 -27.05 32.44 -59.30
C ASN A 1116 -28.45 32.58 -58.69
N LEU A 1117 -29.20 31.48 -58.73
CA LEU A 1117 -30.59 31.42 -58.32
C LEU A 1117 -30.73 30.30 -57.29
N TYR A 1118 -30.98 30.68 -56.04
CA TYR A 1118 -31.15 29.75 -54.95
C TYR A 1118 -32.51 29.99 -54.25
N PRO A 1119 -33.31 28.94 -53.96
CA PRO A 1119 -33.17 27.58 -54.46
C PRO A 1119 -33.29 27.54 -56.00
N SER A 1120 -32.70 26.53 -56.64
CA SER A 1120 -32.70 26.43 -58.09
C SER A 1120 -34.12 26.41 -58.66
N PRO A 1121 -34.52 27.41 -59.48
CA PRO A 1121 -35.86 27.50 -60.01
C PRO A 1121 -36.05 26.46 -61.11
N ASN A 1122 -37.24 25.89 -61.18
CA ASN A 1122 -37.54 24.92 -62.23
C ASN A 1122 -37.46 25.59 -63.62
N ALA A 1123 -37.26 24.79 -64.66
CA ALA A 1123 -37.03 25.30 -66.02
C ALA A 1123 -38.16 26.21 -66.57
N THR A 1124 -39.38 26.13 -66.03
CA THR A 1124 -40.49 27.02 -66.40
C THR A 1124 -40.25 28.44 -65.90
N ASP A 1125 -39.74 28.58 -64.68
CA ASP A 1125 -39.48 29.87 -64.05
C ASP A 1125 -38.25 30.55 -64.67
N CYS A 1126 -37.17 29.81 -64.98
CA CYS A 1126 -36.08 30.33 -65.82
C CYS A 1126 -36.61 30.97 -67.12
N ALA A 1127 -37.46 30.23 -67.84
CA ALA A 1127 -38.00 30.64 -69.13
C ALA A 1127 -38.96 31.84 -69.01
N ALA A 1128 -39.73 31.93 -67.92
CA ALA A 1128 -40.66 33.04 -67.66
C ALA A 1128 -39.95 34.41 -67.56
N HIS A 1129 -38.70 34.43 -67.12
CA HIS A 1129 -37.88 35.64 -66.95
C HIS A 1129 -36.87 35.87 -68.09
N GLY A 1130 -36.91 35.06 -69.14
CA GLY A 1130 -36.05 35.19 -70.32
C GLY A 1130 -34.65 34.59 -70.15
N CYS A 1131 -34.51 33.61 -69.25
CA CYS A 1131 -33.27 32.86 -69.03
C CYS A 1131 -33.40 31.42 -69.57
N VAL A 1132 -32.28 30.79 -69.88
CA VAL A 1132 -32.21 29.40 -70.35
C VAL A 1132 -31.87 28.49 -69.17
N ALA A 1133 -32.71 27.49 -68.90
CA ALA A 1133 -32.42 26.49 -67.87
C ALA A 1133 -31.37 25.48 -68.36
N HIS A 1134 -30.33 25.24 -67.56
CA HIS A 1134 -29.31 24.22 -67.84
C HIS A 1134 -29.42 23.08 -66.84
N GLY A 1135 -30.27 22.11 -67.17
CA GLY A 1135 -30.65 21.04 -66.24
C GLY A 1135 -31.53 21.55 -65.09
N ASP A 1136 -31.45 20.88 -63.95
CA ASP A 1136 -32.26 21.17 -62.77
C ASP A 1136 -31.56 22.12 -61.76
N SER A 1137 -30.38 22.65 -62.11
CA SER A 1137 -29.47 23.30 -61.14
C SER A 1137 -29.19 24.80 -61.35
N TRP A 1138 -29.36 25.40 -62.54
CA TRP A 1138 -29.19 26.85 -62.73
C TRP A 1138 -29.87 27.42 -63.99
N CYS A 1139 -30.08 28.74 -64.04
CA CYS A 1139 -30.46 29.47 -65.26
C CYS A 1139 -29.31 30.33 -65.80
N GLU A 1140 -29.06 30.25 -67.11
CA GLU A 1140 -28.28 31.23 -67.86
C GLU A 1140 -29.18 32.41 -68.25
N CYS A 1141 -29.05 33.53 -67.55
CA CYS A 1141 -29.67 34.79 -67.94
C CYS A 1141 -28.68 35.63 -68.75
N THR A 1142 -29.10 36.14 -69.91
CA THR A 1142 -28.25 36.99 -70.76
C THR A 1142 -28.21 38.47 -70.34
N THR A 1143 -29.05 38.86 -69.37
CA THR A 1143 -29.10 40.22 -68.82
C THR A 1143 -29.29 40.21 -67.31
N GLU A 1144 -28.71 41.21 -66.66
CA GLU A 1144 -28.90 41.52 -65.24
C GLU A 1144 -30.38 41.65 -64.88
N SER A 1145 -31.15 42.40 -65.69
CA SER A 1145 -32.59 42.58 -65.46
C SER A 1145 -33.40 41.27 -65.56
N SER A 1146 -33.03 40.34 -66.44
CA SER A 1146 -33.65 39.01 -66.48
C SER A 1146 -33.30 38.18 -65.24
N CYS A 1147 -32.06 38.27 -64.78
CA CYS A 1147 -31.60 37.54 -63.60
C CYS A 1147 -32.27 38.04 -62.31
N THR A 1148 -32.26 39.35 -62.06
CA THR A 1148 -32.95 39.94 -60.91
C THR A 1148 -34.46 39.71 -60.99
N ALA A 1149 -35.06 39.68 -62.19
CA ALA A 1149 -36.48 39.34 -62.35
C ALA A 1149 -36.78 37.88 -62.02
N ALA A 1150 -35.84 36.96 -62.26
CA ALA A 1150 -35.92 35.56 -61.82
C ALA A 1150 -35.66 35.38 -60.31
N GLY A 1151 -35.28 36.44 -59.60
CA GLY A 1151 -34.96 36.41 -58.16
C GLY A 1151 -33.51 36.04 -57.84
N GLY A 1152 -32.58 36.19 -58.80
CA GLY A 1152 -31.18 35.78 -58.63
C GLY A 1152 -30.17 36.92 -58.74
N SER A 1153 -28.94 36.60 -58.34
CA SER A 1153 -27.77 37.47 -58.42
C SER A 1153 -27.05 37.29 -59.75
N PHE A 1154 -26.85 38.38 -60.49
CA PHE A 1154 -26.26 38.35 -61.83
C PHE A 1154 -24.75 38.43 -61.77
N PHE A 1155 -24.08 37.32 -62.11
CA PHE A 1155 -22.63 37.28 -62.21
C PHE A 1155 -22.22 37.45 -63.67
N LYS A 1156 -21.27 38.35 -63.89
CA LYS A 1156 -20.81 38.75 -65.22
C LYS A 1156 -19.30 38.75 -65.29
N GLU A 1157 -18.74 37.65 -65.76
CA GLU A 1157 -17.31 37.59 -66.03
C GLU A 1157 -16.99 38.25 -67.38
N THR A 1158 -15.99 39.13 -67.35
CA THR A 1158 -15.39 39.68 -68.56
C THR A 1158 -14.17 38.85 -68.92
N CYS A 1159 -13.75 38.93 -70.19
CA CYS A 1159 -12.48 38.33 -70.62
C CYS A 1159 -11.28 38.75 -69.74
N ALA A 1160 -11.27 39.98 -69.23
CA ALA A 1160 -10.25 40.45 -68.28
C ALA A 1160 -10.35 39.79 -66.89
N SER A 1161 -11.57 39.52 -66.41
CA SER A 1161 -11.82 38.78 -65.16
C SER A 1161 -11.29 37.36 -65.27
N GLU A 1162 -11.69 36.65 -66.33
CA GLU A 1162 -11.25 35.28 -66.63
C GLU A 1162 -9.72 35.14 -66.57
N ILE A 1163 -8.98 35.98 -67.32
CA ILE A 1163 -7.51 35.86 -67.36
C ILE A 1163 -6.83 36.36 -66.08
N SER A 1164 -7.56 36.95 -65.12
CA SER A 1164 -7.04 37.22 -63.79
C SER A 1164 -7.10 36.00 -62.87
N TRP A 1165 -7.91 35.00 -63.21
CA TRP A 1165 -7.92 33.67 -62.58
C TRP A 1165 -6.90 32.69 -63.18
N TRP A 1166 -6.20 33.09 -64.24
CA TRP A 1166 -5.18 32.26 -64.87
C TRP A 1166 -3.96 32.11 -63.97
N ALA A 1167 -3.70 30.88 -63.54
CA ALA A 1167 -2.55 30.58 -62.71
C ALA A 1167 -1.21 30.86 -63.46
N PRO A 1168 -0.11 31.19 -62.75
CA PRO A 1168 1.11 31.75 -63.35
C PRO A 1168 1.73 30.87 -64.45
N GLY A 1169 1.65 29.54 -64.31
CA GLY A 1169 2.12 28.59 -65.32
C GLY A 1169 1.42 28.74 -66.67
N THR A 1170 0.14 29.14 -66.69
CA THR A 1170 -0.61 29.38 -67.94
C THR A 1170 -0.14 30.64 -68.66
N HIS A 1171 0.07 31.75 -67.95
CA HIS A 1171 0.64 32.96 -68.58
C HIS A 1171 2.06 32.71 -69.12
N LYS A 1172 2.89 31.99 -68.35
CA LYS A 1172 4.24 31.56 -68.78
C LYS A 1172 4.19 30.67 -70.02
N GLY A 1173 3.25 29.72 -70.08
CA GLY A 1173 3.04 28.87 -71.25
C GLY A 1173 2.63 29.66 -72.50
N VAL A 1174 1.80 30.70 -72.36
CA VAL A 1174 1.49 31.60 -73.49
C VAL A 1174 2.74 32.35 -73.97
N GLU A 1175 3.53 32.88 -73.04
CA GLU A 1175 4.78 33.57 -73.39
C GLU A 1175 5.77 32.63 -74.10
N GLU A 1176 5.98 31.42 -73.58
CA GLU A 1176 6.83 30.40 -74.21
C GLU A 1176 6.31 30.04 -75.61
N ALA A 1177 5.00 29.81 -75.77
CA ALA A 1177 4.42 29.47 -77.07
C ALA A 1177 4.63 30.59 -78.12
N ILE A 1178 4.50 31.86 -77.73
CA ILE A 1178 4.75 33.02 -78.59
C ILE A 1178 6.24 33.09 -78.97
N GLN A 1179 7.15 32.90 -78.01
CA GLN A 1179 8.60 32.92 -78.25
C GLN A 1179 9.05 31.76 -79.16
N LYS A 1180 8.49 30.56 -78.94
CA LYS A 1180 8.75 29.33 -79.72
C LYS A 1180 8.10 29.35 -81.10
N GLY A 1181 7.08 30.18 -81.29
CA GLY A 1181 6.25 30.21 -82.50
C GLY A 1181 5.31 29.00 -82.63
N SER A 1182 5.09 28.24 -81.56
CA SER A 1182 4.21 27.06 -81.55
C SER A 1182 3.81 26.69 -80.13
N CYS A 1183 2.56 26.25 -79.93
CA CYS A 1183 2.11 25.65 -78.67
C CYS A 1183 2.47 24.16 -78.53
N SER A 1184 3.03 23.52 -79.57
CA SER A 1184 3.36 22.10 -79.52
C SER A 1184 4.46 21.82 -78.48
N GLY A 1185 4.15 20.96 -77.52
CA GLY A 1185 5.03 20.66 -76.38
C GLY A 1185 5.32 21.88 -75.50
N VAL A 1186 4.35 22.78 -75.34
CA VAL A 1186 4.34 23.85 -74.35
C VAL A 1186 3.17 23.58 -73.39
N ASN A 1187 3.43 23.66 -72.09
CA ASN A 1187 2.44 23.36 -71.06
C ASN A 1187 2.03 24.64 -70.31
N GLY A 1188 0.75 24.72 -69.94
CA GLY A 1188 0.28 25.57 -68.85
C GLY A 1188 0.39 24.85 -67.50
N GLN A 1189 -0.31 25.32 -66.48
CA GLN A 1189 -0.23 24.73 -65.14
C GLN A 1189 -0.87 23.32 -65.04
N TYR A 1190 -1.94 23.07 -65.81
CA TYR A 1190 -2.76 21.85 -65.71
C TYR A 1190 -2.74 20.97 -66.97
N GLY A 1191 -1.78 21.17 -67.89
CA GLY A 1191 -1.68 20.38 -69.12
C GLY A 1191 -1.06 21.15 -70.27
N SER A 1192 -1.38 20.77 -71.50
CA SER A 1192 -0.93 21.49 -72.70
C SER A 1192 -1.56 22.88 -72.78
N ILE A 1193 -0.80 23.86 -73.28
CA ILE A 1193 -1.23 25.26 -73.24
C ILE A 1193 -2.42 25.53 -74.16
N ASP A 1194 -2.56 24.80 -75.28
CA ASP A 1194 -3.68 24.89 -76.21
C ASP A 1194 -5.02 24.61 -75.53
N ALA A 1195 -5.13 23.54 -74.74
CA ALA A 1195 -6.33 23.23 -73.96
C ALA A 1195 -6.71 24.36 -72.98
N SER A 1196 -5.71 25.03 -72.40
CA SER A 1196 -5.93 26.13 -71.45
C SER A 1196 -6.43 27.42 -72.12
N VAL A 1197 -6.01 27.70 -73.37
CA VAL A 1197 -6.21 29.02 -74.00
C VAL A 1197 -7.14 29.02 -75.21
N ASP A 1198 -7.42 27.87 -75.83
CA ASP A 1198 -8.26 27.80 -77.03
C ASP A 1198 -9.71 28.20 -76.75
N TRP A 1199 -10.27 27.70 -75.65
CA TRP A 1199 -11.65 27.99 -75.25
C TRP A 1199 -11.84 29.46 -74.83
N VAL A 1200 -10.84 30.09 -74.21
CA VAL A 1200 -10.87 31.55 -73.92
C VAL A 1200 -10.63 32.37 -75.18
N GLY A 1201 -9.68 31.96 -76.03
CA GLY A 1201 -9.27 32.72 -77.21
C GLY A 1201 -10.33 32.82 -78.29
N GLY A 1202 -11.11 31.76 -78.52
CA GLY A 1202 -12.23 31.78 -79.48
C GLY A 1202 -13.27 32.86 -79.18
N GLU A 1203 -13.46 33.19 -77.89
CA GLU A 1203 -14.40 34.21 -77.44
C GLU A 1203 -13.75 35.57 -77.23
N CYS A 1204 -12.59 35.61 -76.57
CA CYS A 1204 -11.97 36.83 -76.09
C CYS A 1204 -11.02 37.51 -77.08
N CYS A 1205 -10.72 36.89 -78.23
CA CYS A 1205 -9.92 37.49 -79.28
C CYS A 1205 -10.80 38.00 -80.44
N SER A 1206 -10.50 39.21 -80.93
CA SER A 1206 -11.21 39.83 -82.07
C SER A 1206 -11.06 39.05 -83.38
N THR A 1207 -10.04 38.19 -83.47
CA THR A 1207 -9.79 37.26 -84.57
C THR A 1207 -10.64 35.99 -84.50
N GLY A 1208 -11.35 35.75 -83.38
CA GLY A 1208 -12.05 34.49 -83.10
C GLY A 1208 -11.11 33.29 -82.96
N LYS A 1209 -9.84 33.52 -82.64
CA LYS A 1209 -8.79 32.50 -82.54
C LYS A 1209 -7.90 32.76 -81.33
N SER A 1210 -7.47 31.68 -80.69
CA SER A 1210 -6.43 31.74 -79.67
C SER A 1210 -5.04 31.96 -80.27
N VAL A 1211 -4.08 32.25 -79.39
CA VAL A 1211 -2.64 32.27 -79.66
C VAL A 1211 -2.18 30.95 -80.31
N CYS A 1212 -2.66 29.81 -79.84
CA CYS A 1212 -2.28 28.51 -80.40
C CYS A 1212 -2.87 28.26 -81.79
N GLN A 1213 -4.13 28.65 -82.00
CA GLN A 1213 -4.79 28.55 -83.30
C GLN A 1213 -4.23 29.54 -84.34
N GLU A 1214 -3.74 30.70 -83.91
CA GLU A 1214 -3.03 31.64 -84.79
C GLU A 1214 -1.59 31.18 -85.09
N LEU A 1215 -0.88 30.60 -84.13
CA LEU A 1215 0.47 30.06 -84.33
C LEU A 1215 0.45 28.80 -85.21
N ALA A 1216 -0.51 27.89 -85.01
CA ALA A 1216 -0.68 26.69 -85.85
C ALA A 1216 -1.15 27.00 -87.28
N ALA A 1217 -1.61 28.23 -87.54
CA ALA A 1217 -2.01 28.71 -88.88
C ALA A 1217 -0.88 29.46 -89.63
N ARG A 1218 0.33 29.53 -89.07
CA ARG A 1218 1.53 30.14 -89.66
C ARG A 1218 2.49 29.08 -90.22
#